data_AF-A0AA34TNA1-F1
#
_entry.id   AF-A0AA34TNA1-F1
#
_cell.length_a   1.000
_cell.length_b   1.000
_cell.length_c   1.000
_cell.angle_alpha   90.00
_cell.angle_beta   90.00
_cell.angle_gamma   90.00
#
_symmetry.space_group_name_H-M   'P 1'
#
loop_
_entity.id
_entity.type
_entity.pdbx_description
1 polymer ?
#
loop_
_entity_poly.entity_id
_entity_poly.type
_entity_poly.pdbx_seq_one_letter_code
_entity_poly.pdbx_strand_id
1 'polypeptide(L)'
;MNAIRKVYQYAEPNLTLVGWMGFVGFPAYYIVWEFLFPQPYENLALRLFCSVLFLGIVVRNRVSFVWRKYLPAYYQVAITLCLPCFFFYMLLMNNWSNVWVMSFMSAIFLHILLVHVTRVMFAQTFAGIGIATLCAWVAQGFYLELTMNWTHVPIFLFIYLFGNLFYFRNQVEHENKVSLAKSFGAGIAHEMRNPLSGLLTSIDVMQSILPNPKSGDHKGQYALSNEEVIQLREVGDEAMEIIHSGNETIDLLLTSIDENRVSRSTFKKNSAQAVIEGAIDSFNYKRSADKSAISLDVQSNFDFLGSDTLLKYVMYNLFKNAFHHRSPEDFHIHVTMCSDDVTNQIMVTDNGAGISNDVIRRIFQDFYTTGQSGNYGLGLPFCQKVMRSFGGEIKCQSEVEQWTQFTMTFPSLTSHSVKEIKSELTKLKTVLMVSDQKVLSNKITDTSRFMGFDLTVLDVVSALKNKEYQFEFDLIFVDMESLDLRANYLDRVESLLSFTQARIIYLYEHHPVKRVRNVAFEPIWVETQVWLLNTKATIERLLFDSNYVLPSVAVKPLEATNKRTIMVVDDNESLRRFTAMLLEKQGFDVVQKEDGQQALDALDTEDVDLILMDIEMPIMDGIEASRRIRSAAKEYSSVPIIAHTGDSSPVTLEKMESSGMSDFIVKPADKTRLFDKIAHWI
;
A
#
# COMPACT_ATOMS: atom_id res chain seq x y z
N MET A 1 19.06 12.26 -42.06
CA MET A 1 17.57 12.26 -42.03
C MET A 1 16.99 12.00 -40.64
N ASN A 2 17.49 11.04 -39.85
CA ASN A 2 16.95 10.74 -38.52
C ASN A 2 17.02 11.91 -37.52
N ALA A 3 18.12 12.66 -37.48
CA ALA A 3 18.26 13.84 -36.60
C ALA A 3 17.23 14.95 -36.93
N ILE A 4 17.04 15.25 -38.22
CA ILE A 4 16.08 16.27 -38.70
C ILE A 4 14.65 15.91 -38.30
N ARG A 5 14.28 14.63 -38.45
CA ARG A 5 12.96 14.13 -38.07
C ARG A 5 12.75 14.19 -36.55
N LYS A 6 13.78 13.85 -35.76
CA LYS A 6 13.75 13.94 -34.30
C LYS A 6 13.49 15.37 -33.83
N VAL A 7 14.20 16.35 -34.41
CA VAL A 7 13.99 17.80 -34.11
C VAL A 7 12.55 18.21 -34.35
N TYR A 8 11.96 17.83 -35.49
CA TYR A 8 10.57 18.16 -35.81
C TYR A 8 9.56 17.54 -34.84
N GLN A 9 9.72 16.24 -34.52
CA GLN A 9 8.83 15.54 -33.59
C GLN A 9 8.85 16.14 -32.18
N TYR A 10 10.02 16.60 -31.73
CA TYR A 10 10.13 17.24 -30.43
C TYR A 10 9.48 18.64 -30.39
N ALA A 11 9.59 19.39 -31.49
CA ALA A 11 8.95 20.69 -31.60
C ALA A 11 7.41 20.59 -31.77
N GLU A 12 6.90 19.44 -32.22
CA GLU A 12 5.49 19.23 -32.62
C GLU A 12 4.43 19.76 -31.65
N PRO A 13 4.55 19.53 -30.31
CA PRO A 13 3.57 20.05 -29.35
C PRO A 13 3.47 21.58 -29.37
N ASN A 14 4.59 22.26 -29.62
CA ASN A 14 4.71 23.71 -29.60
C ASN A 14 4.66 24.34 -31.00
N LEU A 15 4.66 23.54 -32.08
CA LEU A 15 4.71 24.05 -33.47
C LEU A 15 3.54 24.99 -33.81
N THR A 16 2.36 24.80 -33.22
CA THR A 16 1.23 25.70 -33.43
C THR A 16 1.53 27.09 -32.88
N LEU A 17 2.05 27.17 -31.65
CA LEU A 17 2.41 28.43 -31.01
C LEU A 17 3.52 29.15 -31.79
N VAL A 18 4.58 28.41 -32.16
CA VAL A 18 5.71 28.92 -32.93
C VAL A 18 5.26 29.42 -34.31
N GLY A 19 4.37 28.67 -34.96
CA GLY A 19 3.77 29.05 -36.25
C GLY A 19 3.01 30.37 -36.19
N TRP A 20 2.12 30.55 -35.20
CA TRP A 20 1.36 31.78 -35.03
C TRP A 20 2.23 32.96 -34.61
N MET A 21 3.20 32.73 -33.71
CA MET A 21 4.17 33.73 -33.29
C MET A 21 4.93 34.29 -34.49
N GLY A 22 5.41 33.43 -35.41
CA GLY A 22 6.06 33.88 -36.63
C GLY A 22 5.08 34.54 -37.61
N PHE A 23 3.96 33.89 -37.93
CA PHE A 23 3.01 34.39 -38.93
C PHE A 23 2.50 35.81 -38.60
N VAL A 24 2.12 36.05 -37.35
CA VAL A 24 1.62 37.36 -36.88
C VAL A 24 2.76 38.30 -36.50
N GLY A 25 3.82 37.78 -35.88
CA GLY A 25 4.90 38.57 -35.33
C GLY A 25 5.68 39.34 -36.39
N PHE A 26 6.06 38.71 -37.51
CA PHE A 26 6.88 39.39 -38.53
C PHE A 26 6.20 40.65 -39.10
N PRO A 27 4.92 40.60 -39.54
CA PRO A 27 4.20 41.80 -40.00
C PRO A 27 3.90 42.80 -38.88
N ALA A 28 3.52 42.33 -37.69
CA ALA A 28 3.19 43.24 -36.58
C ALA A 28 4.41 44.07 -36.16
N TYR A 29 5.59 43.45 -36.07
CA TYR A 29 6.83 44.15 -35.72
C TYR A 29 7.34 45.07 -36.84
N TYR A 30 6.91 44.91 -38.10
CA TYR A 30 7.18 45.93 -39.11
C TYR A 30 6.54 47.26 -38.71
N ILE A 31 5.29 47.23 -38.24
CA ILE A 31 4.58 48.45 -37.83
C ILE A 31 5.32 49.13 -36.66
N VAL A 32 5.81 48.33 -35.71
CA VAL A 32 6.57 48.83 -34.56
C VAL A 32 7.86 49.52 -35.00
N TRP A 33 8.66 48.88 -35.84
CA TRP A 33 9.99 49.38 -36.21
C TRP A 33 10.00 50.38 -37.37
N GLU A 34 8.92 50.49 -38.12
CA GLU A 34 8.75 51.52 -39.17
C GLU A 34 8.10 52.79 -38.60
N PHE A 35 7.02 52.64 -37.82
CA PHE A 35 6.18 53.78 -37.43
C PHE A 35 6.33 54.21 -35.96
N LEU A 36 6.53 53.29 -35.02
CA LEU A 36 6.65 53.64 -33.59
C LEU A 36 8.10 53.95 -33.17
N PHE A 37 9.05 53.12 -33.60
CA PHE A 37 10.46 53.21 -33.24
C PHE A 37 11.35 53.03 -34.49
N PRO A 38 11.37 54.02 -35.40
CA PRO A 38 11.97 53.92 -36.72
C PRO A 38 13.42 53.43 -36.68
N GLN A 39 13.70 52.34 -37.40
CA GLN A 39 15.05 51.80 -37.61
C GLN A 39 15.61 52.22 -38.98
N PRO A 40 16.95 52.35 -39.12
CA PRO A 40 17.59 52.78 -40.38
C PRO A 40 17.25 51.93 -41.61
N TYR A 41 17.02 50.63 -41.42
CA TYR A 41 16.68 49.71 -42.49
C TYR A 41 15.55 48.78 -42.05
N GLU A 42 14.45 48.80 -42.79
CA GLU A 42 13.32 47.88 -42.67
C GLU A 42 12.82 47.41 -44.03
N ASN A 43 12.33 46.17 -44.09
CA ASN A 43 11.88 45.55 -45.34
C ASN A 43 10.61 44.71 -45.13
N LEU A 44 9.47 45.26 -45.56
CA LEU A 44 8.17 44.60 -45.46
C LEU A 44 8.11 43.29 -46.26
N ALA A 45 8.68 43.27 -47.48
CA ALA A 45 8.64 42.08 -48.34
C ALA A 45 9.38 40.90 -47.71
N LEU A 46 10.54 41.16 -47.08
CA LEU A 46 11.31 40.15 -46.36
C LEU A 46 10.53 39.60 -45.16
N ARG A 47 9.87 40.47 -44.39
CA ARG A 47 9.03 40.06 -43.24
C ARG A 47 7.81 39.25 -43.67
N LEU A 48 7.14 39.64 -44.76
CA LEU A 48 6.04 38.89 -45.34
C LEU A 48 6.48 37.51 -45.84
N PHE A 49 7.67 37.42 -46.44
CA PHE A 49 8.26 36.14 -46.83
C PHE A 49 8.45 35.20 -45.62
N CYS A 50 9.03 35.70 -44.52
CA CYS A 50 9.15 34.93 -43.28
C CYS A 50 7.79 34.54 -42.69
N SER A 51 6.81 35.44 -42.72
CA SER A 51 5.44 35.16 -42.27
C SER A 51 4.80 34.00 -43.07
N VAL A 52 4.96 34.00 -44.40
CA VAL A 52 4.46 32.91 -45.26
C VAL A 52 5.15 31.58 -44.95
N LEU A 53 6.44 31.58 -44.62
CA LEU A 53 7.14 30.36 -44.19
C LEU A 53 6.55 29.80 -42.88
N PHE A 54 6.17 30.65 -41.93
CA PHE A 54 5.49 30.20 -40.72
C PHE A 54 4.03 29.80 -40.95
N LEU A 55 3.34 30.41 -41.92
CA LEU A 55 2.00 29.97 -42.33
C LEU A 55 2.02 28.51 -42.80
N GLY A 56 3.06 28.08 -43.50
CA GLY A 56 3.24 26.67 -43.87
C GLY A 56 3.31 25.73 -42.66
N ILE A 57 3.87 26.19 -41.53
CA ILE A 57 3.89 25.44 -40.25
C ILE A 57 2.50 25.44 -39.57
N VAL A 58 1.76 26.55 -39.65
CA VAL A 58 0.40 26.65 -39.10
C VAL A 58 -0.56 25.71 -39.84
N VAL A 59 -0.49 25.66 -41.16
CA VAL A 59 -1.40 24.85 -42.00
C VAL A 59 -0.97 23.37 -42.09
N ARG A 60 0.11 22.96 -41.41
CA ARG A 60 0.70 21.60 -41.46
C ARG A 60 -0.31 20.45 -41.34
N ASN A 61 -1.36 20.61 -40.51
CA ASN A 61 -2.36 19.57 -40.28
C ASN A 61 -3.30 19.35 -41.48
N ARG A 62 -3.42 20.34 -42.38
CA ARG A 62 -4.26 20.28 -43.59
C ARG A 62 -3.49 19.83 -44.84
N VAL A 63 -2.19 19.55 -44.71
CA VAL A 63 -1.32 19.14 -45.82
C VAL A 63 -1.55 17.66 -46.18
N SER A 64 -1.59 17.37 -47.49
CA SER A 64 -1.84 16.01 -48.02
C SER A 64 -0.73 15.01 -47.64
N PHE A 65 -1.07 13.72 -47.65
CA PHE A 65 -0.21 12.63 -47.14
C PHE A 65 1.20 12.61 -47.78
N VAL A 66 1.31 12.92 -49.07
CA VAL A 66 2.58 12.95 -49.83
C VAL A 66 3.54 14.03 -49.29
N TRP A 67 3.01 15.20 -48.96
CA TRP A 67 3.80 16.35 -48.51
C TRP A 67 4.18 16.27 -47.02
N ARG A 68 3.46 15.46 -46.22
CA ARG A 68 3.80 15.24 -44.81
C ARG A 68 5.21 14.67 -44.61
N LYS A 69 5.73 13.90 -45.56
CA LYS A 69 7.11 13.36 -45.53
C LYS A 69 8.19 14.46 -45.52
N TYR A 70 7.90 15.62 -46.12
CA TYR A 70 8.84 16.73 -46.28
C TYR A 70 8.73 17.80 -45.20
N LEU A 71 7.66 17.77 -44.38
CA LEU A 71 7.45 18.72 -43.28
C LEU A 71 8.67 18.86 -42.34
N PRO A 72 9.36 17.78 -41.93
CA PRO A 72 10.54 17.93 -41.09
C PRO A 72 11.67 18.73 -41.76
N ALA A 73 11.90 18.53 -43.06
CA ALA A 73 12.91 19.27 -43.80
C ALA A 73 12.50 20.73 -44.01
N TYR A 74 11.24 20.96 -44.38
CA TYR A 74 10.65 22.29 -44.50
C TYR A 74 10.80 23.10 -43.21
N TYR A 75 10.50 22.49 -42.06
CA TYR A 75 10.66 23.12 -40.74
C TYR A 75 12.11 23.54 -40.49
N GLN A 76 13.11 22.69 -40.80
CA GLN A 76 14.51 23.09 -40.63
C GLN A 76 14.88 24.28 -41.50
N VAL A 77 14.40 24.32 -42.75
CA VAL A 77 14.66 25.44 -43.66
C VAL A 77 13.98 26.71 -43.14
N ALA A 78 12.71 26.63 -42.74
CA ALA A 78 11.96 27.77 -42.22
C ALA A 78 12.61 28.36 -40.96
N ILE A 79 13.01 27.51 -39.99
CA ILE A 79 13.70 27.96 -38.79
C ILE A 79 15.05 28.59 -39.11
N THR A 80 15.83 28.01 -40.03
CA THR A 80 17.14 28.56 -40.43
C THR A 80 17.00 29.95 -41.07
N LEU A 81 16.04 30.11 -41.98
CA LEU A 81 15.82 31.36 -42.69
C LEU A 81 15.24 32.44 -41.76
N CYS A 82 14.34 32.08 -40.86
CA CYS A 82 13.63 33.08 -40.05
C CYS A 82 14.30 33.42 -38.73
N LEU A 83 15.12 32.55 -38.14
CA LEU A 83 15.81 32.82 -36.88
C LEU A 83 17.27 33.28 -37.12
N PRO A 84 18.26 32.40 -37.38
CA PRO A 84 19.64 32.87 -37.52
C PRO A 84 19.85 33.75 -38.75
N CYS A 85 19.18 33.50 -39.88
CA CYS A 85 19.40 34.28 -41.10
C CYS A 85 18.74 35.67 -41.04
N PHE A 86 17.43 35.77 -40.84
CA PHE A 86 16.72 37.05 -40.83
C PHE A 86 17.27 38.02 -39.78
N PHE A 87 17.42 37.58 -38.52
CA PHE A 87 17.84 38.47 -37.45
C PHE A 87 19.30 38.91 -37.60
N PHE A 88 20.18 38.06 -38.13
CA PHE A 88 21.56 38.45 -38.44
C PHE A 88 21.64 39.38 -39.65
N TYR A 89 20.82 39.17 -40.68
CA TYR A 89 20.72 40.08 -41.81
C TYR A 89 20.29 41.48 -41.38
N MET A 90 19.24 41.56 -40.55
CA MET A 90 18.75 42.84 -40.02
C MET A 90 19.76 43.52 -39.10
N LEU A 91 20.54 42.74 -38.33
CA LEU A 91 21.67 43.25 -37.53
C LEU A 91 22.75 43.91 -38.41
N LEU A 92 23.11 43.28 -39.54
CA LEU A 92 24.09 43.82 -40.49
C LEU A 92 23.57 45.09 -41.17
N MET A 93 22.34 45.08 -41.68
CA MET A 93 21.77 46.22 -42.41
C MET A 93 21.47 47.43 -41.51
N ASN A 94 21.34 47.22 -40.20
CA ASN A 94 21.13 48.28 -39.21
C ASN A 94 22.40 48.61 -38.41
N ASN A 95 23.59 48.38 -39.00
CA ASN A 95 24.89 48.77 -38.44
C ASN A 95 25.08 48.39 -36.96
N TRP A 96 24.71 47.17 -36.58
CA TRP A 96 24.87 46.67 -35.20
C TRP A 96 24.12 47.45 -34.12
N SER A 97 22.96 48.04 -34.44
CA SER A 97 22.12 48.73 -33.46
C SER A 97 21.77 47.86 -32.24
N ASN A 98 21.66 48.49 -31.06
CA ASN A 98 21.35 47.80 -29.80
C ASN A 98 20.03 47.01 -29.85
N VAL A 99 19.02 47.53 -30.54
CA VAL A 99 17.71 46.88 -30.71
C VAL A 99 17.87 45.55 -31.47
N TRP A 100 18.65 45.55 -32.55
CA TRP A 100 18.88 44.35 -33.34
C TRP A 100 19.86 43.37 -32.69
N VAL A 101 20.82 43.86 -31.88
CA VAL A 101 21.64 42.99 -31.02
C VAL A 101 20.76 42.22 -30.03
N MET A 102 19.86 42.92 -29.31
CA MET A 102 18.93 42.26 -28.37
C MET A 102 17.96 41.33 -29.10
N SER A 103 17.44 41.72 -30.26
CA SER A 103 16.55 40.89 -31.07
C SER A 103 17.24 39.62 -31.57
N PHE A 104 18.52 39.71 -31.97
CA PHE A 104 19.31 38.56 -32.35
C PHE A 104 19.63 37.64 -31.15
N MET A 105 19.90 38.19 -29.95
CA MET A 105 20.03 37.39 -28.73
C MET A 105 18.74 36.61 -28.44
N SER A 106 17.57 37.25 -28.52
CA SER A 106 16.28 36.58 -28.34
C SER A 106 16.05 35.48 -29.39
N ALA A 107 16.45 35.72 -30.64
CA ALA A 107 16.38 34.72 -31.70
C ALA A 107 17.30 33.51 -31.43
N ILE A 108 18.50 33.72 -30.88
CA ILE A 108 19.40 32.65 -30.45
C ILE A 108 18.76 31.81 -29.36
N PHE A 109 18.18 32.44 -28.32
CA PHE A 109 17.48 31.71 -27.26
C PHE A 109 16.33 30.87 -27.79
N LEU A 110 15.49 31.45 -28.65
CA LEU A 110 14.39 30.74 -29.28
C LEU A 110 14.89 29.61 -30.18
N HIS A 111 16.00 29.80 -30.90
CA HIS A 111 16.61 28.77 -31.74
C HIS A 111 17.12 27.58 -30.92
N ILE A 112 17.77 27.82 -29.78
CA ILE A 112 18.22 26.79 -28.84
C ILE A 112 17.02 25.99 -28.30
N LEU A 113 15.92 26.66 -27.95
CA LEU A 113 14.70 26.00 -27.45
C LEU A 113 14.01 25.13 -28.52
N LEU A 114 14.07 25.55 -29.79
CA LEU A 114 13.38 24.87 -30.89
C LEU A 114 14.20 23.77 -31.56
N VAL A 115 15.52 23.80 -31.42
CA VAL A 115 16.45 22.88 -32.09
C VAL A 115 17.34 22.19 -31.07
N HIS A 116 16.83 21.08 -30.55
CA HIS A 116 17.49 20.33 -29.48
C HIS A 116 18.75 19.57 -29.88
N VAL A 117 18.95 19.32 -31.19
CA VAL A 117 20.12 18.55 -31.65
C VAL A 117 21.26 19.52 -31.92
N THR A 118 22.27 19.53 -31.03
CA THR A 118 23.43 20.44 -31.07
C THR A 118 24.10 20.51 -32.45
N ARG A 119 24.30 19.37 -33.12
CA ARG A 119 24.91 19.34 -34.47
C ARG A 119 24.04 20.03 -35.52
N VAL A 120 22.72 19.88 -35.44
CA VAL A 120 21.77 20.53 -36.38
C VAL A 120 21.69 22.02 -36.09
N MET A 121 21.61 22.41 -34.82
CA MET A 121 21.59 23.79 -34.38
C MET A 121 22.82 24.57 -34.87
N PHE A 122 24.03 24.03 -34.68
CA PHE A 122 25.24 24.66 -35.20
C PHE A 122 25.23 24.77 -36.72
N ALA A 123 24.88 23.68 -37.43
CA ALA A 123 24.80 23.71 -38.90
C ALA A 123 23.83 24.79 -39.42
N GLN A 124 22.66 24.95 -38.79
CA GLN A 124 21.69 26.00 -39.15
C GLN A 124 22.20 27.39 -38.81
N THR A 125 22.91 27.56 -37.69
CA THR A 125 23.46 28.85 -37.30
C THR A 125 24.50 29.32 -38.32
N PHE A 126 25.46 28.45 -38.66
CA PHE A 126 26.49 28.76 -39.67
C PHE A 126 25.88 28.98 -41.06
N ALA A 127 24.93 28.13 -41.47
CA ALA A 127 24.24 28.31 -42.75
C ALA A 127 23.43 29.62 -42.79
N GLY A 128 22.69 29.94 -41.73
CA GLY A 128 21.89 31.16 -41.64
C GLY A 128 22.73 32.43 -41.67
N ILE A 129 23.82 32.48 -40.89
CA ILE A 129 24.77 33.60 -40.90
C ILE A 129 25.43 33.73 -42.29
N GLY A 130 25.82 32.62 -42.92
CA GLY A 130 26.42 32.64 -44.25
C GLY A 130 25.46 33.17 -45.33
N ILE A 131 24.21 32.69 -45.33
CA ILE A 131 23.17 33.16 -46.25
C ILE A 131 22.88 34.65 -46.02
N ALA A 132 22.72 35.07 -44.76
CA ALA A 132 22.47 36.47 -44.41
C ALA A 132 23.61 37.40 -44.87
N THR A 133 24.86 37.00 -44.66
CA THR A 133 26.04 37.77 -45.09
C THR A 133 26.09 37.88 -46.62
N LEU A 134 25.83 36.79 -47.34
CA LEU A 134 25.77 36.79 -48.81
C LEU A 134 24.65 37.71 -49.32
N CYS A 135 23.46 37.63 -48.73
CA CYS A 135 22.33 38.49 -49.09
C CYS A 135 22.61 39.97 -48.81
N ALA A 136 23.26 40.30 -47.68
CA ALA A 136 23.66 41.67 -47.36
C ALA A 136 24.70 42.20 -48.36
N TRP A 137 25.70 41.40 -48.69
CA TRP A 137 26.73 41.74 -49.68
C TRP A 137 26.13 42.02 -51.06
N VAL A 138 25.17 41.20 -51.52
CA VAL A 138 24.47 41.44 -52.79
C VAL A 138 23.59 42.69 -52.72
N ALA A 139 22.87 42.90 -51.62
CA ALA A 139 21.95 44.03 -51.46
C ALA A 139 22.67 45.40 -51.44
N GLN A 140 23.92 45.44 -50.97
CA GLN A 140 24.74 46.66 -50.92
C GLN A 140 25.63 46.84 -52.17
N GLY A 141 25.37 46.10 -53.25
CA GLY A 141 26.08 46.27 -54.53
C GLY A 141 27.50 45.71 -54.52
N PHE A 142 27.71 44.57 -53.86
CA PHE A 142 29.00 43.88 -53.72
C PHE A 142 30.06 44.61 -52.88
N TYR A 143 29.62 45.58 -52.08
CA TYR A 143 30.44 46.28 -51.10
C TYR A 143 29.77 46.14 -49.72
N LEU A 144 30.49 45.60 -48.73
CA LEU A 144 29.98 45.42 -47.37
C LEU A 144 31.07 45.89 -46.40
N GLU A 145 30.91 47.07 -45.81
CA GLU A 145 31.75 47.49 -44.69
C GLU A 145 31.32 46.71 -43.44
N LEU A 146 32.08 45.66 -43.11
CA LEU A 146 31.90 44.93 -41.86
C LEU A 146 32.42 45.79 -40.69
N THR A 147 31.62 46.76 -40.25
CA THR A 147 31.81 47.42 -38.94
C THR A 147 31.34 46.47 -37.83
N MET A 148 32.02 45.32 -37.71
CA MET A 148 31.66 44.29 -36.75
C MET A 148 32.03 44.76 -35.35
N ASN A 149 31.03 44.98 -34.50
CA ASN A 149 31.31 45.31 -33.11
C ASN A 149 31.71 44.04 -32.33
N TRP A 150 33.02 43.82 -32.23
CA TRP A 150 33.62 42.65 -31.59
C TRP A 150 33.21 42.44 -30.12
N THR A 151 32.68 43.47 -29.44
CA THR A 151 32.25 43.36 -28.03
C THR A 151 31.06 42.42 -27.84
N HIS A 152 30.20 42.25 -28.84
CA HIS A 152 28.99 41.42 -28.72
C HIS A 152 29.24 39.94 -29.08
N VAL A 153 30.31 39.63 -29.80
CA VAL A 153 30.63 38.27 -30.24
C VAL A 153 30.84 37.32 -29.05
N PRO A 154 31.60 37.67 -27.99
CA PRO A 154 31.72 36.83 -26.79
C PRO A 154 30.37 36.56 -26.12
N ILE A 155 29.44 37.52 -26.14
CA ILE A 155 28.10 37.38 -25.54
C ILE A 155 27.28 36.34 -26.32
N PHE A 156 27.26 36.40 -27.65
CA PHE A 156 26.56 35.41 -28.47
C PHE A 156 27.17 34.01 -28.30
N LEU A 157 28.50 33.92 -28.25
CA LEU A 157 29.20 32.65 -28.01
C LEU A 157 28.86 32.07 -26.64
N PHE A 158 28.84 32.91 -25.60
CA PHE A 158 28.45 32.53 -24.24
C PHE A 158 27.02 31.97 -24.20
N ILE A 159 26.06 32.64 -24.85
CA ILE A 159 24.66 32.19 -24.91
C ILE A 159 24.56 30.84 -25.62
N TYR A 160 25.23 30.65 -26.76
CA TYR A 160 25.21 29.37 -27.47
C TYR A 160 25.84 28.24 -26.64
N LEU A 161 26.97 28.50 -25.98
CA LEU A 161 27.69 27.51 -25.19
C LEU A 161 26.89 27.09 -23.95
N PHE A 162 26.54 28.04 -23.09
CA PHE A 162 25.84 27.75 -21.83
C PHE A 162 24.38 27.39 -22.06
N GLY A 163 23.70 28.01 -23.03
CA GLY A 163 22.33 27.65 -23.40
C GLY A 163 22.24 26.19 -23.85
N ASN A 164 23.20 25.72 -24.66
CA ASN A 164 23.25 24.31 -25.04
C ASN A 164 23.59 23.38 -23.87
N LEU A 165 24.48 23.79 -22.96
CA LEU A 165 24.85 23.02 -21.77
C LEU A 165 23.66 22.81 -20.82
N PHE A 166 22.95 23.89 -20.48
CA PHE A 166 21.74 23.82 -19.64
C PHE A 166 20.65 22.98 -20.31
N TYR A 167 20.47 23.18 -21.62
CA TYR A 167 19.52 22.39 -22.39
C TYR A 167 19.86 20.89 -22.35
N PHE A 168 21.13 20.52 -22.58
CA PHE A 168 21.59 19.12 -22.52
C PHE A 168 21.35 18.51 -21.14
N ARG A 169 21.67 19.25 -20.06
CA ARG A 169 21.44 18.79 -18.69
C ARG A 169 19.96 18.53 -18.41
N ASN A 170 19.08 19.46 -18.77
CA ASN A 170 17.64 19.30 -18.59
C ASN A 170 17.07 18.17 -19.44
N GLN A 171 17.58 17.98 -20.65
CA GLN A 171 17.16 16.89 -21.52
C GLN A 171 17.54 15.53 -20.94
N VAL A 172 18.77 15.37 -20.45
CA VAL A 172 19.22 14.13 -19.79
C VAL A 172 18.34 13.82 -18.58
N GLU A 173 18.01 14.81 -17.76
CA GLU A 173 17.12 14.63 -16.62
C GLU A 173 15.71 14.17 -17.04
N HIS A 174 15.13 14.77 -18.08
CA HIS A 174 13.82 14.39 -18.58
C HIS A 174 13.83 13.00 -19.24
N GLU A 175 14.85 12.69 -20.03
CA GLU A 175 15.03 11.36 -20.63
C GLU A 175 15.20 10.29 -19.54
N ASN A 176 15.92 10.59 -18.46
CA ASN A 176 16.03 9.70 -17.30
C ASN A 176 14.66 9.46 -16.66
N LYS A 177 13.87 10.50 -16.37
CA LYS A 177 12.51 10.38 -15.81
C LYS A 177 11.59 9.55 -16.69
N VAL A 178 11.62 9.75 -18.01
CA VAL A 178 10.82 8.98 -18.98
C VAL A 178 11.31 7.54 -19.09
N SER A 179 12.62 7.31 -19.08
CA SER A 179 13.21 5.97 -19.11
C SER A 179 12.84 5.17 -17.87
N LEU A 180 12.89 5.80 -16.69
CA LEU A 180 12.42 5.24 -15.42
C LEU A 180 10.94 4.83 -15.52
N ALA A 181 10.05 5.75 -15.92
CA ALA A 181 8.63 5.45 -16.07
C ALA A 181 8.36 4.28 -17.03
N LYS A 182 9.12 4.19 -18.13
CA LYS A 182 9.02 3.08 -19.10
C LYS A 182 9.52 1.76 -18.54
N SER A 183 10.67 1.74 -17.86
CA SER A 183 11.19 0.52 -17.25
C SER A 183 10.27 0.02 -16.13
N PHE A 184 9.68 0.93 -15.34
CA PHE A 184 8.65 0.59 -14.34
C PHE A 184 7.39 0.01 -14.97
N GLY A 185 6.82 0.65 -15.98
CA GLY A 185 5.63 0.14 -16.65
C GLY A 185 5.86 -1.25 -17.27
N ALA A 186 7.04 -1.47 -17.86
CA ALA A 186 7.44 -2.78 -18.36
C ALA A 186 7.65 -3.81 -17.23
N GLY A 187 8.21 -3.40 -16.10
CA GLY A 187 8.41 -4.24 -14.91
C GLY A 187 7.10 -4.68 -14.27
N ILE A 188 6.19 -3.75 -14.01
CA ILE A 188 4.84 -4.05 -13.48
C ILE A 188 4.11 -4.98 -14.44
N ALA A 189 4.14 -4.71 -15.75
CA ALA A 189 3.47 -5.55 -16.72
C ALA A 189 4.02 -6.99 -16.73
N HIS A 190 5.33 -7.16 -16.60
CA HIS A 190 5.96 -8.48 -16.56
C HIS A 190 5.64 -9.23 -15.26
N GLU A 191 5.79 -8.55 -14.11
CA GLU A 191 5.50 -9.12 -12.80
C GLU A 191 4.00 -9.41 -12.60
N MET A 192 3.11 -8.68 -13.29
CA MET A 192 1.66 -8.96 -13.31
C MET A 192 1.25 -10.07 -14.28
N ARG A 193 1.99 -10.26 -15.36
CA ARG A 193 1.70 -11.34 -16.29
C ARG A 193 1.87 -12.70 -15.66
N ASN A 194 2.87 -12.86 -14.78
CA ASN A 194 3.15 -14.11 -14.09
C ASN A 194 1.99 -14.62 -13.21
N PRO A 195 1.45 -13.86 -12.24
CA PRO A 195 0.33 -14.30 -11.42
C PRO A 195 -0.96 -14.43 -12.26
N LEU A 196 -1.19 -13.56 -13.24
CA LEU A 196 -2.36 -13.67 -14.14
C LEU A 196 -2.31 -14.96 -14.98
N SER A 197 -1.13 -15.35 -15.47
CA SER A 197 -0.95 -16.62 -16.18
C SER A 197 -1.16 -17.81 -15.24
N GLY A 198 -0.65 -17.76 -14.01
CA GLY A 198 -0.91 -18.79 -13.00
C GLY A 198 -2.41 -18.95 -12.73
N LEU A 199 -3.12 -17.84 -12.50
CA LEU A 199 -4.57 -17.84 -12.31
C LEU A 199 -5.35 -18.39 -13.48
N LEU A 200 -4.95 -18.04 -14.71
CA LEU A 200 -5.57 -18.59 -15.91
C LEU A 200 -5.42 -20.11 -15.94
N THR A 201 -4.24 -20.64 -15.60
CA THR A 201 -4.00 -22.08 -15.49
C THR A 201 -4.86 -22.72 -14.40
N SER A 202 -4.96 -22.11 -13.21
CA SER A 202 -5.85 -22.62 -12.15
C SER A 202 -7.31 -22.65 -12.60
N ILE A 203 -7.78 -21.62 -13.31
CA ILE A 203 -9.13 -21.56 -13.89
C ILE A 203 -9.33 -22.63 -14.97
N ASP A 204 -8.34 -22.85 -15.85
CA ASP A 204 -8.40 -23.88 -16.89
C ASP A 204 -8.49 -25.29 -16.27
N VAL A 205 -7.72 -25.54 -15.20
CA VAL A 205 -7.80 -26.81 -14.45
C VAL A 205 -9.18 -26.97 -13.81
N MET A 206 -9.70 -25.94 -13.13
CA MET A 206 -11.05 -25.99 -12.56
C MET A 206 -12.12 -26.24 -13.64
N GLN A 207 -12.01 -25.60 -14.81
CA GLN A 207 -12.94 -25.81 -15.93
C GLN A 207 -12.81 -27.19 -16.57
N SER A 208 -11.64 -27.84 -16.48
CA SER A 208 -11.45 -29.21 -16.96
C SER A 208 -12.11 -30.26 -16.05
N ILE A 209 -12.21 -29.97 -14.75
CA ILE A 209 -12.86 -30.83 -13.76
C ILE A 209 -14.37 -30.56 -13.71
N LEU A 210 -14.79 -29.29 -13.86
CA LEU A 210 -16.20 -28.91 -13.81
C LEU A 210 -16.91 -29.24 -15.13
N PRO A 211 -18.03 -30.00 -15.10
CA PRO A 211 -18.77 -30.33 -16.30
C PRO A 211 -19.39 -29.06 -16.93
N ASN A 212 -19.31 -28.95 -18.26
CA ASN A 212 -19.91 -27.82 -18.98
C ASN A 212 -21.43 -28.03 -19.13
N PRO A 213 -22.28 -27.17 -18.54
CA PRO A 213 -23.73 -27.34 -18.61
C PRO A 213 -24.32 -27.08 -20.01
N LYS A 214 -23.54 -26.61 -20.99
CA LYS A 214 -23.99 -26.36 -22.37
C LYS A 214 -23.69 -27.51 -23.34
N SER A 215 -22.86 -28.49 -22.96
CA SER A 215 -22.73 -29.75 -23.69
C SER A 215 -23.97 -30.58 -23.40
N GLY A 216 -24.84 -30.74 -24.40
CA GLY A 216 -26.23 -31.19 -24.27
C GLY A 216 -26.47 -32.65 -23.84
N ASP A 217 -25.76 -33.15 -22.83
CA ASP A 217 -25.96 -34.48 -22.25
C ASP A 217 -26.69 -34.39 -20.89
N HIS A 218 -27.88 -33.80 -20.91
CA HIS A 218 -28.72 -33.63 -19.73
C HIS A 218 -29.56 -34.87 -19.45
N LYS A 219 -28.95 -35.94 -18.88
CA LYS A 219 -29.73 -37.05 -18.28
C LYS A 219 -29.19 -37.63 -16.95
N GLY A 220 -28.13 -37.09 -16.36
CA GLY A 220 -27.60 -37.57 -15.07
C GLY A 220 -27.35 -36.47 -14.04
N GLN A 221 -27.53 -36.79 -12.74
CA GLN A 221 -26.88 -36.05 -11.65
C GLN A 221 -25.37 -36.21 -11.81
N TYR A 222 -24.66 -35.11 -12.03
CA TYR A 222 -23.20 -35.11 -12.04
C TYR A 222 -22.71 -35.20 -10.59
N ALA A 223 -22.18 -36.36 -10.21
CA ALA A 223 -21.51 -36.56 -8.93
C ALA A 223 -20.00 -36.38 -9.15
N LEU A 224 -19.43 -35.32 -8.57
CA LEU A 224 -17.98 -35.18 -8.48
C LEU A 224 -17.45 -36.25 -7.51
N SER A 225 -16.35 -36.89 -7.88
CA SER A 225 -15.62 -37.79 -6.98
C SER A 225 -14.97 -36.99 -5.84
N ASN A 226 -14.71 -37.64 -4.70
CA ASN A 226 -13.99 -37.00 -3.60
C ASN A 226 -12.60 -36.49 -4.02
N GLU A 227 -11.93 -37.18 -4.95
CA GLU A 227 -10.62 -36.76 -5.48
C GLU A 227 -10.74 -35.45 -6.29
N GLU A 228 -11.76 -35.32 -7.15
CA GLU A 228 -12.02 -34.09 -7.91
C GLU A 228 -12.41 -32.91 -7.00
N VAL A 229 -13.17 -33.16 -5.93
CA VAL A 229 -13.51 -32.12 -4.93
C VAL A 229 -12.27 -31.65 -4.17
N ILE A 230 -11.37 -32.57 -3.79
CA ILE A 230 -10.11 -32.23 -3.15
C ILE A 230 -9.22 -31.43 -4.11
N GLN A 231 -9.06 -31.88 -5.36
CA GLN A 231 -8.29 -31.16 -6.37
C GLN A 231 -8.86 -29.76 -6.66
N LEU A 232 -10.18 -29.60 -6.76
CA LEU A 232 -10.81 -28.29 -6.93
C LEU A 232 -10.50 -27.34 -5.76
N ARG A 233 -10.48 -27.87 -4.53
CA ARG A 233 -10.16 -27.09 -3.34
C ARG A 233 -8.68 -26.69 -3.31
N GLU A 234 -7.77 -27.62 -3.60
CA GLU A 234 -6.33 -27.35 -3.68
C GLU A 234 -6.01 -26.30 -4.75
N VAL A 235 -6.58 -26.43 -5.95
CA VAL A 235 -6.39 -25.47 -7.05
C VAL A 235 -6.99 -24.10 -6.71
N GLY A 236 -8.10 -24.08 -5.97
CA GLY A 236 -8.72 -22.84 -5.47
C GLY A 236 -7.87 -22.12 -4.43
N ASP A 237 -7.29 -22.87 -3.49
CA ASP A 237 -6.39 -22.34 -2.46
C ASP A 237 -5.09 -21.80 -3.10
N GLU A 238 -4.52 -22.53 -4.08
CA GLU A 238 -3.34 -22.09 -4.86
C GLU A 238 -3.63 -20.80 -5.66
N ALA A 239 -4.82 -20.70 -6.28
CA ALA A 239 -5.24 -19.48 -6.98
C ALA A 239 -5.31 -18.27 -6.04
N MET A 240 -5.84 -18.45 -4.82
CA MET A 240 -5.89 -17.39 -3.82
C MET A 240 -4.49 -16.95 -3.38
N GLU A 241 -3.57 -17.89 -3.19
CA GLU A 241 -2.18 -17.59 -2.86
C GLU A 241 -1.48 -16.79 -3.98
N ILE A 242 -1.71 -17.15 -5.25
CA ILE A 242 -1.21 -16.40 -6.41
C ILE A 242 -1.77 -14.96 -6.44
N ILE A 243 -3.04 -14.75 -6.11
CA ILE A 243 -3.65 -13.41 -6.03
C ILE A 243 -2.98 -12.59 -4.94
N HIS A 244 -2.83 -13.18 -3.74
CA HIS A 244 -2.17 -12.52 -2.64
C HIS A 244 -0.75 -12.12 -3.05
N SER A 245 0.08 -13.07 -3.49
CA SER A 245 1.45 -12.81 -3.95
C SER A 245 1.54 -11.75 -5.08
N GLY A 246 0.57 -11.75 -6.00
CA GLY A 246 0.46 -10.72 -7.04
C GLY A 246 0.23 -9.32 -6.47
N ASN A 247 -0.75 -9.17 -5.57
CA ASN A 247 -1.03 -7.89 -4.89
C ASN A 247 0.17 -7.40 -4.07
N GLU A 248 0.83 -8.32 -3.36
CA GLU A 248 2.07 -8.03 -2.62
C GLU A 248 3.17 -7.47 -3.53
N THR A 249 3.32 -8.04 -4.72
CA THR A 249 4.29 -7.59 -5.73
C THR A 249 3.92 -6.21 -6.30
N ILE A 250 2.62 -5.92 -6.48
CA ILE A 250 2.15 -4.59 -6.86
C ILE A 250 2.53 -3.57 -5.78
N ASP A 251 2.22 -3.86 -4.52
CA ASP A 251 2.49 -2.96 -3.40
C ASP A 251 3.99 -2.67 -3.25
N LEU A 252 4.83 -3.68 -3.46
CA LEU A 252 6.29 -3.53 -3.55
C LEU A 252 6.73 -2.59 -4.68
N LEU A 253 6.19 -2.78 -5.89
CA LEU A 253 6.53 -1.96 -7.04
C LEU A 253 6.03 -0.52 -6.89
N LEU A 254 4.82 -0.33 -6.36
CA LEU A 254 4.27 1.00 -6.07
C LEU A 254 5.07 1.73 -4.98
N THR A 255 5.50 1.02 -3.93
CA THR A 255 6.38 1.57 -2.89
C THR A 255 7.75 1.97 -3.45
N SER A 256 8.21 1.31 -4.52
CA SER A 256 9.45 1.69 -5.22
C SER A 256 9.31 2.92 -6.14
N ILE A 257 8.08 3.26 -6.54
CA ILE A 257 7.74 4.40 -7.42
C ILE A 257 7.64 5.70 -6.64
N ASP A 258 7.15 5.66 -5.39
CA ASP A 258 7.11 6.87 -4.57
C ASP A 258 8.53 7.19 -4.06
N GLU A 259 9.16 8.21 -4.63
CA GLU A 259 10.45 8.74 -4.17
C GLU A 259 10.37 9.19 -2.69
N ASN A 260 9.16 9.46 -2.19
CA ASN A 260 8.92 9.91 -0.83
C ASN A 260 8.37 8.81 0.08
N ARG A 261 9.31 8.04 0.65
CA ARG A 261 9.17 7.22 1.87
C ARG A 261 8.10 6.13 1.81
N VAL A 262 8.55 4.89 2.03
CA VAL A 262 7.72 3.78 2.55
C VAL A 262 6.72 4.33 3.57
N SER A 263 5.42 4.20 3.27
CA SER A 263 4.37 4.72 4.14
C SER A 263 4.50 4.08 5.53
N ARG A 264 4.58 4.93 6.55
CA ARG A 264 4.66 4.48 7.94
C ARG A 264 3.28 4.24 8.57
N SER A 265 2.20 4.49 7.84
CA SER A 265 0.82 4.45 8.36
C SER A 265 0.43 3.11 8.98
N THR A 266 1.05 2.02 8.54
CA THR A 266 0.83 0.65 8.99
C THR A 266 1.75 0.22 10.14
N PHE A 267 2.64 1.09 10.62
CA PHE A 267 3.66 0.70 11.58
C PHE A 267 3.06 0.40 12.95
N LYS A 268 3.39 -0.78 13.45
CA LYS A 268 3.00 -1.28 14.76
C LYS A 268 4.20 -1.96 15.42
N LYS A 269 4.09 -2.23 16.70
CA LYS A 269 5.03 -3.05 17.44
C LYS A 269 4.86 -4.50 16.98
N ASN A 270 5.94 -5.09 16.49
CA ASN A 270 5.97 -6.46 15.99
C ASN A 270 7.16 -7.21 16.59
N SER A 271 6.97 -8.50 16.89
CA SER A 271 8.08 -9.38 17.30
C SER A 271 8.90 -9.74 16.07
N ALA A 272 10.20 -9.46 16.10
CA ALA A 272 11.08 -9.77 14.97
C ALA A 272 11.09 -11.28 14.70
N GLN A 273 11.16 -12.12 15.75
CA GLN A 273 11.23 -13.57 15.58
C GLN A 273 9.99 -14.12 14.85
N ALA A 274 8.79 -13.74 15.29
CA ALA A 274 7.54 -14.20 14.67
C ALA A 274 7.44 -13.79 13.19
N VAL A 275 7.96 -12.60 12.84
CA VAL A 275 7.97 -12.13 11.45
C VAL A 275 8.96 -12.91 10.60
N ILE A 276 10.15 -13.23 11.14
CA ILE A 276 11.17 -14.02 10.43
C ILE A 276 10.72 -15.48 10.25
N GLU A 277 10.20 -16.12 11.30
CA GLU A 277 9.61 -17.47 11.22
C GLU A 277 8.49 -17.50 10.17
N GLY A 278 7.57 -16.53 10.24
CA GLY A 278 6.53 -16.37 9.24
C GLY A 278 7.07 -16.18 7.83
N ALA A 279 8.15 -15.41 7.63
CA ALA A 279 8.77 -15.22 6.33
C ALA A 279 9.43 -16.51 5.79
N ILE A 280 10.04 -17.31 6.65
CA ILE A 280 10.61 -18.61 6.26
C ILE A 280 9.47 -19.58 5.90
N ASP A 281 8.35 -19.54 6.61
CA ASP A 281 7.23 -20.44 6.35
C ASP A 281 6.46 -20.11 5.07
N SER A 282 6.25 -18.83 4.77
CA SER A 282 5.47 -18.37 3.62
C SER A 282 6.29 -17.99 2.38
N PHE A 283 7.61 -18.21 2.37
CA PHE A 283 8.41 -17.97 1.17
C PHE A 283 8.08 -18.99 0.06
N ASN A 284 7.93 -18.53 -1.18
CA ASN A 284 7.61 -19.40 -2.32
C ASN A 284 8.86 -20.15 -2.82
N TYR A 285 9.14 -21.32 -2.24
CA TYR A 285 10.26 -22.17 -2.62
C TYR A 285 10.01 -22.90 -3.94
N LYS A 286 10.98 -22.84 -4.88
CA LYS A 286 10.92 -23.62 -6.13
C LYS A 286 10.98 -25.13 -5.90
N ARG A 287 11.61 -25.57 -4.81
CA ARG A 287 11.64 -26.97 -4.36
C ARG A 287 11.31 -27.01 -2.88
N SER A 288 10.48 -27.95 -2.47
CA SER A 288 10.15 -28.17 -1.06
C SER A 288 11.38 -28.42 -0.18
N ALA A 289 12.42 -29.06 -0.73
CA ALA A 289 13.70 -29.28 -0.05
C ALA A 289 14.54 -27.99 0.14
N ASP A 290 14.27 -26.92 -0.62
CA ASP A 290 15.01 -25.66 -0.46
C ASP A 290 14.65 -24.97 0.89
N LYS A 291 13.49 -25.29 1.49
CA LYS A 291 13.12 -24.81 2.82
C LYS A 291 14.08 -25.28 3.91
N SER A 292 14.55 -26.54 3.83
CA SER A 292 15.53 -27.08 4.79
C SER A 292 16.93 -26.48 4.66
N ALA A 293 17.22 -25.71 3.61
CA ALA A 293 18.48 -25.00 3.47
C ALA A 293 18.53 -23.72 4.34
N ILE A 294 17.40 -23.23 4.85
CA ILE A 294 17.33 -22.06 5.72
C ILE A 294 17.28 -22.52 7.17
N SER A 295 18.14 -21.96 8.01
CA SER A 295 18.13 -22.17 9.46
C SER A 295 18.03 -20.84 10.19
N LEU A 296 17.32 -20.86 11.31
CA LEU A 296 17.12 -19.70 12.18
C LEU A 296 17.81 -19.95 13.53
N ASP A 297 18.79 -19.11 13.86
CA ASP A 297 19.46 -19.08 15.17
C ASP A 297 19.01 -17.84 15.94
N VAL A 298 18.19 -18.05 16.98
CA VAL A 298 17.67 -16.97 17.84
C VAL A 298 18.49 -16.91 19.12
N GLN A 299 19.48 -16.03 19.14
CA GLN A 299 20.28 -15.79 20.36
C GLN A 299 19.53 -14.92 21.36
N SER A 300 18.84 -13.89 20.85
CA SER A 300 17.96 -13.02 21.64
C SER A 300 16.85 -12.47 20.76
N ASN A 301 15.61 -12.52 21.25
CA ASN A 301 14.43 -11.98 20.58
C ASN A 301 14.24 -10.50 20.96
N PHE A 302 13.71 -9.71 20.02
CA PHE A 302 13.38 -8.31 20.24
C PHE A 302 12.14 -7.89 19.46
N ASP A 303 11.51 -6.81 19.93
CA ASP A 303 10.41 -6.15 19.25
C ASP A 303 10.91 -4.92 18.49
N PHE A 304 10.30 -4.62 17.35
CA PHE A 304 10.58 -3.43 16.56
C PHE A 304 9.29 -2.69 16.19
N LEU A 305 9.42 -1.38 15.89
CA LEU A 305 8.32 -0.58 15.36
C LEU A 305 8.43 -0.55 13.84
N GLY A 306 7.47 -1.17 13.14
CA GLY A 306 7.49 -1.27 11.69
C GLY A 306 6.29 -2.03 11.16
N SER A 307 6.33 -2.40 9.88
CA SER A 307 5.36 -3.32 9.27
C SER A 307 5.98 -4.70 9.17
N ASP A 308 5.23 -5.70 9.61
CA ASP A 308 5.54 -7.12 9.44
C ASP A 308 5.63 -7.49 7.95
N THR A 309 4.66 -7.07 7.14
CA THR A 309 4.62 -7.28 5.69
C THR A 309 5.87 -6.76 5.00
N LEU A 310 6.27 -5.52 5.30
CA LEU A 310 7.45 -4.91 4.70
C LEU A 310 8.73 -5.66 5.09
N LEU A 311 8.87 -6.08 6.35
CA LEU A 311 10.03 -6.88 6.77
C LEU A 311 10.04 -8.27 6.11
N LYS A 312 8.89 -8.94 5.98
CA LYS A 312 8.79 -10.20 5.22
C LYS A 312 9.32 -10.04 3.79
N TYR A 313 8.98 -8.95 3.11
CA TYR A 313 9.50 -8.72 1.76
C TYR A 313 10.99 -8.42 1.71
N VAL A 314 11.55 -7.77 2.72
CA VAL A 314 13.00 -7.64 2.84
C VAL A 314 13.61 -9.04 2.88
N MET A 315 13.09 -9.93 3.72
CA MET A 315 13.56 -11.32 3.80
C MET A 315 13.40 -12.07 2.47
N TYR A 316 12.25 -11.97 1.80
CA TYR A 316 12.02 -12.61 0.50
C TYR A 316 13.03 -12.16 -0.56
N ASN A 317 13.35 -10.87 -0.59
CA ASN A 317 14.36 -10.34 -1.52
C ASN A 317 15.75 -10.92 -1.21
N LEU A 318 16.12 -11.02 0.06
CA LEU A 318 17.40 -11.61 0.46
C LEU A 318 17.46 -13.11 0.14
N PHE A 319 16.41 -13.88 0.47
CA PHE A 319 16.33 -15.30 0.15
C PHE A 319 16.34 -15.56 -1.35
N LYS A 320 15.57 -14.79 -2.13
CA LYS A 320 15.56 -14.87 -3.60
C LYS A 320 16.94 -14.65 -4.18
N ASN A 321 17.68 -13.65 -3.69
CA ASN A 321 19.04 -13.36 -4.14
C ASN A 321 20.01 -14.48 -3.76
N ALA A 322 19.93 -14.99 -2.53
CA ALA A 322 20.78 -16.08 -2.05
C ALA A 322 20.57 -17.37 -2.87
N PHE A 323 19.32 -17.82 -3.06
CA PHE A 323 19.02 -18.98 -3.90
C PHE A 323 19.40 -18.79 -5.37
N HIS A 324 19.35 -17.56 -5.87
CA HIS A 324 19.75 -17.26 -7.24
C HIS A 324 21.27 -17.39 -7.44
N HIS A 325 22.06 -17.00 -6.44
CA HIS A 325 23.52 -17.03 -6.47
C HIS A 325 24.13 -18.21 -5.69
N ARG A 326 23.35 -19.27 -5.49
CA ARG A 326 23.74 -20.45 -4.73
C ARG A 326 24.93 -21.19 -5.34
N SER A 327 25.74 -21.77 -4.46
CA SER A 327 26.82 -22.68 -4.82
C SER A 327 26.27 -24.06 -5.23
N PRO A 328 26.97 -24.84 -6.07
CA PRO A 328 26.48 -26.14 -6.56
C PRO A 328 26.38 -27.23 -5.49
N GLU A 329 27.18 -27.13 -4.42
CA GLU A 329 27.29 -28.11 -3.34
C GLU A 329 26.98 -27.44 -1.98
N ASP A 330 26.21 -28.15 -1.12
CA ASP A 330 25.92 -27.81 0.28
C ASP A 330 25.49 -26.36 0.58
N PHE A 331 24.54 -25.85 -0.22
CA PHE A 331 24.02 -24.50 -0.05
C PHE A 331 23.15 -24.36 1.21
N HIS A 332 23.46 -23.37 2.04
CA HIS A 332 22.71 -23.04 3.25
C HIS A 332 22.59 -21.52 3.45
N ILE A 333 21.51 -21.13 4.12
CA ILE A 333 21.25 -19.75 4.56
C ILE A 333 21.09 -19.80 6.08
N HIS A 334 21.97 -19.11 6.79
CA HIS A 334 21.90 -18.90 8.23
C HIS A 334 21.30 -17.54 8.54
N VAL A 335 20.16 -17.53 9.22
CA VAL A 335 19.55 -16.31 9.76
C VAL A 335 19.84 -16.24 11.25
N THR A 336 20.62 -15.25 11.68
CA THR A 336 20.95 -15.05 13.09
C THR A 336 20.25 -13.81 13.62
N MET A 337 19.65 -13.93 14.80
CA MET A 337 19.04 -12.82 15.52
C MET A 337 19.77 -12.56 16.83
N CYS A 338 20.23 -11.34 17.01
CA CYS A 338 20.85 -10.90 18.25
C CYS A 338 20.31 -9.53 18.67
N SER A 339 20.26 -9.32 19.98
CA SER A 339 19.84 -8.08 20.60
C SER A 339 20.80 -7.81 21.76
N ASP A 340 21.49 -6.69 21.69
CA ASP A 340 22.31 -6.15 22.78
C ASP A 340 21.66 -4.85 23.32
N ASP A 341 22.23 -4.28 24.39
CA ASP A 341 21.68 -3.07 25.05
C ASP A 341 21.62 -1.83 24.12
N VAL A 342 22.30 -1.87 22.95
CA VAL A 342 22.52 -0.70 22.08
C VAL A 342 21.91 -0.90 20.69
N THR A 343 21.85 -2.12 20.18
CA THR A 343 21.50 -2.49 18.81
C THR A 343 20.79 -3.85 18.73
N ASN A 344 19.65 -3.84 18.05
CA ASN A 344 18.96 -5.06 17.63
C ASN A 344 19.38 -5.39 16.21
N GLN A 345 19.70 -6.64 15.91
CA GLN A 345 20.21 -7.02 14.60
C GLN A 345 19.62 -8.34 14.09
N ILE A 346 19.45 -8.39 12.77
CA ILE A 346 19.14 -9.61 12.03
C ILE A 346 20.20 -9.75 10.93
N MET A 347 20.89 -10.87 10.94
CA MET A 347 21.92 -11.21 9.97
C MET A 347 21.42 -12.34 9.08
N VAL A 348 21.50 -12.18 7.77
CA VAL A 348 21.20 -13.23 6.78
C VAL A 348 22.50 -13.54 6.06
N THR A 349 23.05 -14.72 6.31
CA THR A 349 24.32 -15.18 5.75
C THR A 349 24.08 -16.37 4.84
N ASP A 350 24.53 -16.29 3.59
CA ASP A 350 24.57 -17.41 2.65
C ASP A 350 26.01 -17.82 2.31
N ASN A 351 26.22 -19.08 1.95
CA ASN A 351 27.49 -19.60 1.43
C ASN A 351 27.53 -19.68 -0.11
N GLY A 352 26.88 -18.72 -0.78
CA GLY A 352 26.81 -18.65 -2.23
C GLY A 352 28.09 -18.14 -2.90
N ALA A 353 27.96 -17.70 -4.15
CA ALA A 353 29.07 -17.24 -4.99
C ALA A 353 29.77 -15.97 -4.48
N GLY A 354 29.22 -15.27 -3.49
CA GLY A 354 29.75 -14.01 -2.98
C GLY A 354 29.62 -12.83 -3.96
N ILE A 355 29.95 -11.64 -3.48
CA ILE A 355 29.85 -10.36 -4.20
C ILE A 355 31.23 -9.67 -4.15
N SER A 356 31.72 -9.21 -5.29
CA SER A 356 33.00 -8.48 -5.34
C SER A 356 32.89 -7.08 -4.72
N ASN A 357 34.00 -6.58 -4.18
CA ASN A 357 34.05 -5.27 -3.50
C ASN A 357 33.61 -4.08 -4.37
N ASP A 358 33.84 -4.14 -5.69
CA ASP A 358 33.40 -3.09 -6.62
C ASP A 358 31.87 -3.09 -6.79
N VAL A 359 31.26 -4.27 -6.73
CA VAL A 359 29.81 -4.47 -6.89
C VAL A 359 29.08 -4.10 -5.60
N ILE A 360 29.60 -4.46 -4.42
CA ILE A 360 29.00 -4.13 -3.09
C ILE A 360 28.67 -2.63 -2.96
N ARG A 361 29.51 -1.74 -3.51
CA ARG A 361 29.28 -0.29 -3.45
C ARG A 361 28.08 0.19 -4.27
N ARG A 362 27.58 -0.65 -5.17
CA ARG A 362 26.55 -0.32 -6.16
C ARG A 362 25.27 -1.15 -6.01
N ILE A 363 25.27 -2.22 -5.22
CA ILE A 363 24.10 -3.13 -5.09
C ILE A 363 22.82 -2.43 -4.58
N PHE A 364 22.96 -1.33 -3.82
CA PHE A 364 21.83 -0.54 -3.33
C PHE A 364 21.47 0.64 -4.26
N GLN A 365 22.14 0.79 -5.41
CA GLN A 365 21.76 1.78 -6.42
C GLN A 365 20.51 1.30 -7.16
N ASP A 366 19.53 2.19 -7.30
CA ASP A 366 18.33 1.91 -8.08
C ASP A 366 18.71 1.44 -9.50
N PHE A 367 18.07 0.35 -9.96
CA PHE A 367 18.23 -0.25 -11.30
C PHE A 367 19.61 -0.85 -11.60
N TYR A 368 20.49 -0.98 -10.61
CA TYR A 368 21.76 -1.65 -10.81
C TYR A 368 21.58 -3.18 -10.86
N THR A 369 22.05 -3.81 -11.93
CA THR A 369 22.05 -5.27 -12.11
C THR A 369 23.36 -5.74 -12.72
N THR A 370 23.77 -6.97 -12.40
CA THR A 370 24.97 -7.60 -12.95
C THR A 370 24.68 -8.37 -14.26
N GLY A 371 23.62 -7.98 -14.99
CA GLY A 371 23.38 -8.44 -16.38
C GLY A 371 22.45 -9.64 -16.56
N GLN A 372 21.58 -9.95 -15.59
CA GLN A 372 20.67 -11.10 -15.66
C GLN A 372 19.26 -10.71 -16.15
N SER A 373 18.72 -11.48 -17.08
CA SER A 373 17.38 -11.30 -17.64
C SER A 373 16.30 -11.65 -16.62
N GLY A 374 15.46 -10.67 -16.25
CA GLY A 374 14.30 -10.87 -15.38
C GLY A 374 14.38 -10.19 -14.01
N ASN A 375 15.51 -9.60 -13.63
CA ASN A 375 15.65 -8.78 -12.42
C ASN A 375 15.84 -7.30 -12.79
N TYR A 376 15.02 -6.42 -12.20
CA TYR A 376 15.03 -4.99 -12.49
C TYR A 376 16.01 -4.17 -11.63
N GLY A 377 16.70 -4.80 -10.66
CA GLY A 377 17.63 -4.11 -9.77
C GLY A 377 16.95 -3.22 -8.72
N LEU A 378 15.71 -3.55 -8.34
CA LEU A 378 14.90 -2.77 -7.39
C LEU A 378 14.83 -3.39 -5.98
N GLY A 379 15.12 -4.69 -5.83
CA GLY A 379 14.94 -5.42 -4.58
C GLY A 379 15.83 -4.92 -3.43
N LEU A 380 17.15 -4.85 -3.63
CA LEU A 380 18.08 -4.38 -2.59
C LEU A 380 17.90 -2.87 -2.27
N PRO A 381 17.73 -1.97 -3.25
CA PRO A 381 17.37 -0.58 -2.95
C PRO A 381 16.06 -0.46 -2.15
N PHE A 382 15.05 -1.29 -2.45
CA PHE A 382 13.83 -1.39 -1.65
C PHE A 382 14.13 -1.81 -0.21
N CYS A 383 14.95 -2.85 0.00
CA CYS A 383 15.37 -3.27 1.35
C CYS A 383 16.02 -2.11 2.13
N GLN A 384 16.86 -1.31 1.48
CA GLN A 384 17.47 -0.14 2.10
C GLN A 384 16.45 0.94 2.47
N LYS A 385 15.46 1.20 1.61
CA LYS A 385 14.37 2.15 1.89
C LYS A 385 13.52 1.69 3.07
N VAL A 386 13.16 0.40 3.15
CA VAL A 386 12.42 -0.19 4.26
C VAL A 386 13.19 -0.07 5.57
N MET A 387 14.46 -0.48 5.60
CA MET A 387 15.25 -0.42 6.84
C MET A 387 15.43 1.01 7.35
N ARG A 388 15.66 1.98 6.45
CA ARG A 388 15.67 3.41 6.82
C ARG A 388 14.32 3.88 7.35
N SER A 389 13.21 3.38 6.80
CA SER A 389 11.87 3.75 7.26
C SER A 389 11.61 3.30 8.70
N PHE A 390 12.14 2.14 9.11
CA PHE A 390 12.14 1.61 10.48
C PHE A 390 13.11 2.36 11.43
N GLY A 391 13.91 3.30 10.91
CA GLY A 391 14.94 4.00 11.67
C GLY A 391 16.24 3.20 11.83
N GLY A 392 16.41 2.14 11.03
CA GLY A 392 17.57 1.26 10.99
C GLY A 392 18.39 1.37 9.72
N GLU A 393 19.29 0.41 9.50
CA GLU A 393 20.15 0.34 8.31
C GLU A 393 20.30 -1.12 7.84
N ILE A 394 20.60 -1.32 6.56
CA ILE A 394 21.06 -2.60 6.01
C ILE A 394 22.47 -2.44 5.43
N LYS A 395 23.38 -3.35 5.79
CA LYS A 395 24.75 -3.42 5.27
C LYS A 395 25.00 -4.78 4.65
N CYS A 396 25.89 -4.81 3.66
CA CYS A 396 26.33 -6.03 3.01
C CYS A 396 27.83 -6.20 3.24
N GLN A 397 28.23 -7.40 3.66
CA GLN A 397 29.60 -7.88 3.68
C GLN A 397 29.64 -9.17 2.88
N SER A 398 30.71 -9.41 2.12
CA SER A 398 30.81 -10.62 1.31
C SER A 398 32.25 -10.90 0.93
N GLU A 399 32.54 -12.18 0.77
CA GLU A 399 33.79 -12.69 0.22
C GLU A 399 33.47 -13.55 -1.00
N VAL A 400 34.13 -13.27 -2.12
CA VAL A 400 33.88 -13.93 -3.41
C VAL A 400 34.16 -15.43 -3.28
N GLU A 401 33.25 -16.25 -3.80
CA GLU A 401 33.26 -17.72 -3.74
C GLU A 401 33.22 -18.32 -2.31
N GLN A 402 32.84 -17.52 -1.31
CA GLN A 402 32.77 -17.97 0.08
C GLN A 402 31.38 -17.73 0.70
N TRP A 403 31.00 -16.45 0.88
CA TRP A 403 29.77 -16.10 1.59
C TRP A 403 29.30 -14.67 1.30
N THR A 404 28.01 -14.42 1.53
CA THR A 404 27.41 -13.07 1.55
C THR A 404 26.60 -12.91 2.83
N GLN A 405 26.78 -11.81 3.54
CA GLN A 405 26.03 -11.48 4.75
C GLN A 405 25.36 -10.11 4.61
N PHE A 406 24.05 -10.09 4.79
CA PHE A 406 23.27 -8.87 4.97
C PHE A 406 22.97 -8.68 6.45
N THR A 407 23.39 -7.55 7.02
CA THR A 407 23.14 -7.19 8.41
C THR A 407 22.15 -6.04 8.47
N MET A 408 20.98 -6.30 9.05
CA MET A 408 19.91 -5.34 9.29
C MET A 408 19.95 -4.90 10.74
N THR A 409 20.04 -3.60 10.99
CA THR A 409 20.00 -3.01 12.33
C THR A 409 18.65 -2.38 12.61
N PHE A 410 18.15 -2.54 13.83
CA PHE A 410 16.90 -1.97 14.30
C PHE A 410 17.16 -1.13 15.54
N PRO A 411 16.59 0.08 15.63
CA PRO A 411 16.69 0.89 16.82
C PRO A 411 15.85 0.28 17.95
N SER A 412 16.30 0.42 19.20
CA SER A 412 15.50 0.06 20.38
C SER A 412 14.19 0.84 20.42
N LEU A 413 13.11 0.23 20.93
CA LEU A 413 11.79 0.87 21.07
C LEU A 413 11.80 2.15 21.93
N THR A 414 12.81 2.33 22.78
CA THR A 414 12.96 3.50 23.65
C THR A 414 13.84 4.60 23.06
N SER A 415 14.45 4.35 21.89
CA SER A 415 15.35 5.28 21.20
C SER A 415 14.65 6.57 20.75
N HIS A 416 15.45 7.61 20.51
CA HIS A 416 14.95 8.90 20.04
C HIS A 416 14.29 8.79 18.66
N SER A 417 14.90 8.05 17.73
CA SER A 417 14.37 7.87 16.37
C SER A 417 12.99 7.21 16.38
N VAL A 418 12.78 6.17 17.19
CA VAL A 418 11.47 5.52 17.33
C VAL A 418 10.43 6.47 17.95
N LYS A 419 10.82 7.29 18.94
CA LYS A 419 9.93 8.31 19.53
C LYS A 419 9.51 9.37 18.52
N GLU A 420 10.42 9.81 17.65
CA GLU A 420 10.09 10.73 16.54
C GLU A 420 9.11 10.09 15.56
N ILE A 421 9.36 8.84 15.14
CA ILE A 421 8.45 8.10 14.25
C ILE A 421 7.06 7.99 14.86
N LYS A 422 6.95 7.60 16.13
CA LYS A 422 5.66 7.54 16.84
C LYS A 422 4.98 8.90 16.89
N SER A 423 5.73 9.98 17.13
CA SER A 423 5.19 11.35 17.19
C SER A 423 4.64 11.80 15.83
N GLU A 424 5.38 11.56 14.75
CA GLU A 424 4.91 11.83 13.38
C GLU A 424 3.64 11.06 13.05
N LEU A 425 3.62 9.76 13.37
CA LEU A 425 2.47 8.90 13.12
C LEU A 425 1.24 9.31 13.92
N THR A 426 1.42 9.64 15.20
CA THR A 426 0.34 10.07 16.08
C THR A 426 -0.39 11.30 15.51
N LYS A 427 0.33 12.25 14.91
CA LYS A 427 -0.27 13.46 14.31
C LYS A 427 -1.19 13.18 13.13
N LEU A 428 -1.04 12.03 12.48
CA LEU A 428 -1.88 11.60 11.37
C LEU A 428 -3.13 10.84 11.84
N LYS A 429 -3.25 10.57 13.14
CA LYS A 429 -4.34 9.77 13.70
C LYS A 429 -5.56 10.60 14.03
N THR A 430 -6.71 9.96 13.86
CA THR A 430 -8.04 10.50 14.15
C THR A 430 -8.64 9.76 15.34
N VAL A 431 -9.10 10.51 16.33
CA VAL A 431 -9.64 9.96 17.58
C VAL A 431 -11.02 10.57 17.86
N LEU A 432 -11.98 9.72 18.19
CA LEU A 432 -13.31 10.12 18.63
C LEU A 432 -13.47 9.84 20.13
N MET A 433 -14.04 10.79 20.86
CA MET A 433 -14.52 10.60 22.25
C MET A 433 -16.02 10.83 22.29
N VAL A 434 -16.78 9.81 22.73
CA VAL A 434 -18.21 9.90 23.00
C VAL A 434 -18.42 9.88 24.51
N SER A 435 -18.72 11.04 25.11
CA SER A 435 -18.95 11.18 26.55
C SER A 435 -19.69 12.46 26.88
N ASP A 436 -20.61 12.38 27.83
CA ASP A 436 -21.30 13.53 28.42
C ASP A 436 -20.50 14.11 29.62
N GLN A 437 -19.44 13.42 30.06
CA GLN A 437 -18.59 13.84 31.17
C GLN A 437 -17.48 14.79 30.73
N LYS A 438 -17.58 16.05 31.18
CA LYS A 438 -16.56 17.09 30.88
C LYS A 438 -15.15 16.74 31.34
N VAL A 439 -15.00 15.96 32.41
CA VAL A 439 -13.68 15.56 32.94
C VAL A 439 -12.92 14.74 31.89
N LEU A 440 -13.58 13.77 31.27
CA LEU A 440 -12.98 12.93 30.24
C LEU A 440 -12.72 13.71 28.95
N SER A 441 -13.68 14.51 28.51
CA SER A 441 -13.55 15.39 27.33
C SER A 441 -12.37 16.35 27.47
N ASN A 442 -12.19 16.99 28.63
CA ASN A 442 -11.09 17.91 28.86
C ASN A 442 -9.74 17.17 28.86
N LYS A 443 -9.68 16.01 29.53
CA LYS A 443 -8.44 15.21 29.62
C LYS A 443 -7.94 14.77 28.24
N ILE A 444 -8.84 14.27 27.38
CA ILE A 444 -8.46 13.86 26.03
C ILE A 444 -8.14 15.06 25.13
N THR A 445 -8.83 16.19 25.32
CA THR A 445 -8.54 17.45 24.59
C THR A 445 -7.13 17.98 24.89
N ASP A 446 -6.74 18.02 26.16
CA ASP A 446 -5.38 18.44 26.54
C ASP A 446 -4.32 17.47 26.02
N THR A 447 -4.63 16.17 26.02
CA THR A 447 -3.75 15.13 25.48
C THR A 447 -3.61 15.24 23.95
N SER A 448 -4.70 15.52 23.23
CA SER A 448 -4.70 15.79 21.79
C SER A 448 -3.82 16.98 21.44
N ARG A 449 -3.93 18.10 22.17
CA ARG A 449 -3.06 19.27 21.96
C ARG A 449 -1.58 18.96 22.17
N PHE A 450 -1.27 18.09 23.13
CA PHE A 450 0.11 17.68 23.41
C PHE A 450 0.67 16.70 22.36
N MET A 451 -0.12 15.72 21.95
CA MET A 451 0.30 14.65 21.02
C MET A 451 0.12 15.03 19.54
N GLY A 452 -0.77 15.97 19.25
CA GLY A 452 -1.04 16.54 17.92
C GLY A 452 -1.97 15.72 17.02
N PHE A 453 -2.71 14.74 17.55
CA PHE A 453 -3.69 13.96 16.79
C PHE A 453 -5.02 14.73 16.63
N ASP A 454 -5.76 14.43 15.56
CA ASP A 454 -7.07 15.05 15.32
C ASP A 454 -8.13 14.43 16.24
N LEU A 455 -8.84 15.27 16.98
CA LEU A 455 -9.78 14.86 18.02
C LEU A 455 -11.16 15.41 17.74
N THR A 456 -12.14 14.51 17.66
CA THR A 456 -13.57 14.84 17.71
C THR A 456 -14.12 14.45 19.07
N VAL A 457 -14.85 15.35 19.73
CA VAL A 457 -15.58 15.05 20.97
C VAL A 457 -17.06 15.24 20.71
N LEU A 458 -17.87 14.21 20.99
CA LEU A 458 -19.32 14.23 20.85
C LEU A 458 -19.97 13.85 22.18
N ASP A 459 -21.09 14.50 22.48
CA ASP A 459 -22.03 13.97 23.48
C ASP A 459 -22.80 12.78 22.88
N VAL A 460 -23.39 11.94 23.73
CA VAL A 460 -24.07 10.71 23.31
C VAL A 460 -25.21 11.02 22.33
N VAL A 461 -25.94 12.10 22.57
CA VAL A 461 -27.10 12.50 21.74
C VAL A 461 -26.66 12.92 20.34
N SER A 462 -25.52 13.59 20.22
CA SER A 462 -24.94 14.04 18.95
C SER A 462 -24.34 12.87 18.19
N ALA A 463 -23.69 11.93 18.88
CA ALA A 463 -23.23 10.69 18.25
C ALA A 463 -24.40 9.91 17.62
N LEU A 464 -25.54 9.80 18.31
CA LEU A 464 -26.73 9.12 17.80
C LEU A 464 -27.44 9.81 16.62
N LYS A 465 -27.08 11.06 16.29
CA LYS A 465 -27.59 11.77 15.10
C LYS A 465 -26.75 11.52 13.86
N ASN A 466 -25.51 11.05 14.04
CA ASN A 466 -24.60 10.77 12.94
C ASN A 466 -24.99 9.48 12.23
N LYS A 467 -24.53 9.35 10.98
CA LYS A 467 -24.68 8.13 10.18
C LYS A 467 -23.45 7.24 10.34
N GLU A 468 -23.62 5.93 10.12
CA GLU A 468 -22.56 4.91 10.25
C GLU A 468 -21.24 5.28 9.56
N TYR A 469 -21.29 5.76 8.31
CA TYR A 469 -20.09 6.16 7.55
C TYR A 469 -19.32 7.36 8.14
N GLN A 470 -19.88 8.05 9.14
CA GLN A 470 -19.22 9.19 9.80
C GLN A 470 -18.35 8.75 10.99
N PHE A 471 -18.27 7.45 11.27
CA PHE A 471 -17.45 6.87 12.33
C PHE A 471 -16.13 6.27 11.81
N GLU A 472 -15.55 6.86 10.76
CA GLU A 472 -14.21 6.52 10.27
C GLU A 472 -13.15 7.23 11.12
N PHE A 473 -12.65 6.53 12.15
CA PHE A 473 -11.59 7.00 13.05
C PHE A 473 -10.55 5.89 13.27
N ASP A 474 -9.36 6.22 13.76
CA ASP A 474 -8.38 5.21 14.19
C ASP A 474 -8.73 4.63 15.58
N LEU A 475 -9.20 5.50 16.49
CA LEU A 475 -9.61 5.14 17.85
C LEU A 475 -10.96 5.79 18.20
N ILE A 476 -11.83 5.02 18.87
CA ILE A 476 -13.11 5.52 19.38
C ILE A 476 -13.23 5.19 20.86
N PHE A 477 -13.24 6.21 21.70
CA PHE A 477 -13.51 6.09 23.14
C PHE A 477 -14.98 6.33 23.41
N VAL A 478 -15.59 5.43 24.16
CA VAL A 478 -16.99 5.48 24.53
C VAL A 478 -17.10 5.37 26.04
N ASP A 479 -17.67 6.39 26.65
CA ASP A 479 -17.93 6.43 28.09
C ASP A 479 -19.22 5.66 28.42
N MET A 480 -19.07 4.56 29.15
CA MET A 480 -20.18 3.68 29.50
C MET A 480 -21.15 4.32 30.49
N GLU A 481 -20.65 5.17 31.40
CA GLU A 481 -21.50 5.79 32.41
C GLU A 481 -22.44 6.82 31.78
N SER A 482 -21.99 7.50 30.72
CA SER A 482 -22.84 8.38 29.91
C SER A 482 -23.95 7.61 29.17
N LEU A 483 -23.74 6.32 28.87
CA LEU A 483 -24.69 5.46 28.15
C LEU A 483 -25.69 4.76 29.09
N ASP A 484 -25.25 4.34 30.27
CA ASP A 484 -26.08 3.62 31.25
C ASP A 484 -27.24 4.46 31.82
N LEU A 485 -27.17 5.80 31.70
CA LEU A 485 -28.22 6.71 32.15
C LEU A 485 -29.54 6.59 31.37
N ARG A 486 -29.57 5.92 30.19
CA ARG A 486 -30.78 5.79 29.35
C ARG A 486 -30.84 4.45 28.61
N ALA A 487 -31.86 3.64 28.94
CA ALA A 487 -32.14 2.39 28.25
C ALA A 487 -32.24 2.59 26.72
N ASN A 488 -31.55 1.75 25.95
CA ASN A 488 -31.47 1.71 24.47
C ASN A 488 -30.45 2.62 23.77
N TYR A 489 -29.63 3.42 24.47
CA TYR A 489 -28.57 4.20 23.81
C TYR A 489 -27.35 3.37 23.43
N LEU A 490 -26.96 2.41 24.28
CA LEU A 490 -25.84 1.51 24.01
C LEU A 490 -26.04 0.71 22.71
N ASP A 491 -27.16 -0.02 22.58
CA ASP A 491 -27.44 -0.86 21.40
C ASP A 491 -27.41 -0.03 20.09
N ARG A 492 -27.85 1.24 20.16
CA ARG A 492 -27.83 2.15 19.01
C ARG A 492 -26.44 2.67 18.68
N VAL A 493 -25.63 3.01 19.68
CA VAL A 493 -24.23 3.39 19.46
C VAL A 493 -23.44 2.20 18.91
N GLU A 494 -23.63 1.01 19.45
CA GLU A 494 -22.99 -0.22 18.97
C GLU A 494 -23.36 -0.54 17.52
N SER A 495 -24.62 -0.36 17.14
CA SER A 495 -25.05 -0.48 15.74
C SER A 495 -24.41 0.55 14.81
N LEU A 496 -24.09 1.76 15.30
CA LEU A 496 -23.37 2.77 14.49
C LEU A 496 -21.89 2.40 14.33
N LEU A 497 -21.33 1.70 15.32
CA LEU A 497 -19.93 1.32 15.36
C LEU A 497 -19.65 -0.04 14.68
N SER A 498 -20.66 -0.85 14.36
CA SER A 498 -20.48 -2.20 13.82
C SER A 498 -19.75 -2.27 12.47
N PHE A 499 -19.71 -1.16 11.72
CA PHE A 499 -19.08 -1.09 10.40
C PHE A 499 -17.74 -0.34 10.40
N THR A 500 -17.29 0.17 11.55
CA THR A 500 -16.01 0.87 11.63
C THR A 500 -14.84 -0.11 11.74
N GLN A 501 -13.70 0.25 11.16
CA GLN A 501 -12.43 -0.45 11.37
C GLN A 501 -11.63 0.12 12.56
N ALA A 502 -12.18 1.10 13.26
CA ALA A 502 -11.55 1.72 14.42
C ALA A 502 -11.38 0.72 15.57
N ARG A 503 -10.35 0.94 16.39
CA ARG A 503 -10.27 0.28 17.71
C ARG A 503 -11.23 0.99 18.66
N ILE A 504 -12.17 0.25 19.23
CA ILE A 504 -13.23 0.78 20.11
C ILE A 504 -12.87 0.49 21.56
N ILE A 505 -12.94 1.52 22.39
CA ILE A 505 -12.52 1.52 23.79
C ILE A 505 -13.68 1.93 24.68
N TYR A 506 -14.09 1.06 25.60
CA TYR A 506 -15.09 1.36 26.62
C TYR A 506 -14.43 1.81 27.92
N LEU A 507 -14.78 3.02 28.38
CA LEU A 507 -14.38 3.56 29.68
C LEU A 507 -15.43 3.22 30.75
N TYR A 508 -15.00 2.64 31.87
CA TYR A 508 -15.90 2.21 32.96
C TYR A 508 -15.35 2.52 34.36
N GLU A 509 -16.20 2.84 35.34
CA GLU A 509 -15.77 3.21 36.70
C GLU A 509 -15.76 2.09 37.73
N HIS A 510 -16.82 1.29 37.84
CA HIS A 510 -16.97 0.39 38.99
C HIS A 510 -16.98 -1.08 38.67
N HIS A 511 -17.63 -1.57 37.62
CA HIS A 511 -17.44 -2.90 37.05
C HIS A 511 -17.67 -2.81 35.54
N PRO A 512 -16.97 -3.59 34.69
CA PRO A 512 -17.46 -3.78 33.34
C PRO A 512 -18.80 -4.47 33.50
N VAL A 513 -19.89 -3.78 33.16
CA VAL A 513 -21.20 -4.44 33.01
C VAL A 513 -20.94 -5.56 32.01
N LYS A 514 -20.87 -6.83 32.46
CA LYS A 514 -20.70 -7.99 31.59
C LYS A 514 -21.96 -8.14 30.75
N ARG A 515 -22.10 -7.30 29.73
CA ARG A 515 -23.04 -7.44 28.63
C ARG A 515 -22.20 -7.48 27.36
N VAL A 516 -21.68 -8.65 27.03
CA VAL A 516 -21.23 -8.94 25.67
C VAL A 516 -22.48 -9.33 24.88
N ARG A 517 -23.20 -8.34 24.37
CA ARG A 517 -24.31 -8.55 23.42
C ARG A 517 -23.77 -8.36 22.01
N ASN A 518 -23.75 -9.43 21.19
CA ASN A 518 -23.76 -9.41 19.72
C ASN A 518 -23.11 -8.20 18.99
N VAL A 519 -21.90 -7.80 19.36
CA VAL A 519 -21.20 -6.73 18.63
C VAL A 519 -20.26 -7.36 17.59
N ALA A 520 -20.20 -6.78 16.39
CA ALA A 520 -19.36 -7.27 15.29
C ALA A 520 -17.85 -7.00 15.48
N PHE A 521 -17.45 -6.43 16.62
CA PHE A 521 -16.08 -6.05 16.96
C PHE A 521 -15.74 -6.45 18.40
N GLU A 522 -14.45 -6.61 18.70
CA GLU A 522 -13.95 -6.89 20.05
C GLU A 522 -13.59 -5.58 20.78
N PRO A 523 -14.37 -5.12 21.77
CA PRO A 523 -14.11 -3.87 22.47
C PRO A 523 -12.97 -4.01 23.49
N ILE A 524 -12.17 -2.95 23.64
CA ILE A 524 -11.13 -2.86 24.66
C ILE A 524 -11.71 -2.14 25.89
N TRP A 525 -11.68 -2.80 27.05
CA TRP A 525 -12.21 -2.25 28.29
C TRP A 525 -11.12 -1.57 29.10
N VAL A 526 -11.28 -0.28 29.38
CA VAL A 526 -10.31 0.53 30.14
C VAL A 526 -11.02 1.15 31.35
N GLU A 527 -10.48 0.94 32.54
CA GLU A 527 -11.01 1.59 33.74
C GLU A 527 -10.79 3.11 33.67
N THR A 528 -11.83 3.90 33.96
CA THR A 528 -11.81 5.36 33.88
C THR A 528 -10.71 5.97 34.74
N GLN A 529 -10.44 5.40 35.93
CA GLN A 529 -9.35 5.86 36.79
C GLN A 529 -7.97 5.63 36.16
N VAL A 530 -7.75 4.46 35.55
CA VAL A 530 -6.51 4.13 34.83
C VAL A 530 -6.32 5.06 33.63
N TRP A 531 -7.40 5.34 32.90
CA TRP A 531 -7.40 6.30 31.79
C TRP A 531 -7.01 7.72 32.25
N LEU A 532 -7.59 8.22 33.34
CA LEU A 532 -7.32 9.57 33.85
C LEU A 532 -5.87 9.75 34.33
N LEU A 533 -5.26 8.69 34.88
CA LEU A 533 -3.88 8.69 35.34
C LEU A 533 -2.88 8.56 34.18
N ASN A 534 -3.18 7.72 33.17
CA ASN A 534 -2.20 7.31 32.16
C ASN A 534 -2.60 7.61 30.70
N THR A 535 -3.48 8.58 30.46
CA THR A 535 -4.09 8.89 29.14
C THR A 535 -3.11 8.80 27.97
N LYS A 536 -1.97 9.51 28.04
CA LYS A 536 -0.95 9.52 26.99
C LYS A 536 -0.39 8.12 26.71
N ALA A 537 0.00 7.40 27.76
CA ALA A 537 0.59 6.07 27.63
C ALA A 537 -0.44 5.06 27.12
N THR A 538 -1.70 5.20 27.53
CA THR A 538 -2.81 4.36 27.06
C THR A 538 -3.05 4.59 25.56
N ILE A 539 -3.15 5.84 25.09
CA ILE A 539 -3.31 6.14 23.66
C ILE A 539 -2.12 5.60 22.85
N GLU A 540 -0.88 5.83 23.31
CA GLU A 540 0.31 5.35 22.61
C GLU A 540 0.31 3.81 22.47
N ARG A 541 -0.09 3.09 23.53
CA ARG A 541 -0.22 1.62 23.49
C ARG A 541 -1.35 1.18 22.56
N LEU A 542 -2.51 1.82 22.62
CA LEU A 542 -3.65 1.49 21.76
C LEU A 542 -3.35 1.71 20.28
N LEU A 543 -2.54 2.71 19.94
CA LEU A 543 -2.14 2.99 18.56
C LEU A 543 -1.07 2.02 18.03
N PHE A 544 -0.07 1.69 18.85
CA PHE A 544 1.14 1.02 18.37
C PHE A 544 1.34 -0.40 18.88
N ASP A 545 0.61 -0.87 19.89
CA ASP A 545 0.76 -2.22 20.44
C ASP A 545 -0.36 -3.14 19.95
N SER A 546 0.03 -4.12 19.14
CA SER A 546 -0.88 -5.06 18.47
C SER A 546 -1.58 -5.97 19.48
N ASN A 547 -0.90 -6.34 20.58
CA ASN A 547 -1.36 -7.33 21.56
C ASN A 547 -1.72 -6.69 22.92
N TYR A 548 -2.11 -5.41 22.93
CA TYR A 548 -2.43 -4.73 24.18
C TYR A 548 -3.72 -5.27 24.81
N VAL A 549 -3.56 -6.28 25.66
CA VAL A 549 -4.54 -6.69 26.66
C VAL A 549 -4.16 -5.95 27.95
N LEU A 550 -5.04 -5.08 28.46
CA LEU A 550 -4.88 -4.56 29.80
C LEU A 550 -4.74 -5.74 30.77
N PRO A 551 -3.91 -5.66 31.83
CA PRO A 551 -3.99 -6.64 32.89
C PRO A 551 -5.42 -6.56 33.43
N SER A 552 -6.28 -7.50 33.06
CA SER A 552 -7.45 -7.78 33.87
C SER A 552 -6.87 -8.13 35.23
N VAL A 553 -7.35 -7.48 36.29
CA VAL A 553 -7.08 -7.95 37.64
C VAL A 553 -7.38 -9.44 37.60
N ALA A 554 -6.34 -10.26 37.77
CA ALA A 554 -6.45 -11.70 37.63
C ALA A 554 -7.62 -12.16 38.49
N VAL A 555 -8.68 -12.63 37.85
CA VAL A 555 -9.64 -13.48 38.54
C VAL A 555 -8.80 -14.65 39.01
N LYS A 556 -8.64 -14.77 40.33
CA LYS A 556 -7.98 -15.94 40.92
C LYS A 556 -8.59 -17.17 40.27
N PRO A 557 -7.80 -18.07 39.68
CA PRO A 557 -8.32 -19.35 39.25
C PRO A 557 -9.00 -19.97 40.47
N LEU A 558 -10.28 -20.32 40.33
CA LEU A 558 -10.86 -21.34 41.20
C LEU A 558 -9.95 -22.56 41.07
N GLU A 559 -9.46 -23.05 42.21
CA GLU A 559 -8.49 -24.12 42.28
C GLU A 559 -8.91 -25.29 41.36
N ALA A 560 -7.99 -25.66 40.47
CA ALA A 560 -8.14 -26.79 39.56
C ALA A 560 -8.12 -28.10 40.36
N THR A 561 -9.28 -28.54 40.83
CA THR A 561 -9.43 -29.88 41.43
C THR A 561 -10.67 -30.65 41.01
N ASN A 562 -11.63 -30.08 40.26
CA ASN A 562 -12.75 -30.84 39.70
C ASN A 562 -12.80 -30.71 38.17
N LYS A 563 -12.65 -31.85 37.47
CA LYS A 563 -13.11 -31.96 36.08
C LYS A 563 -14.61 -31.68 36.06
N ARG A 564 -15.04 -30.76 35.20
CA ARG A 564 -16.43 -30.36 35.06
C ARG A 564 -17.12 -31.22 34.00
N THR A 565 -18.36 -31.62 34.27
CA THR A 565 -19.18 -32.45 33.40
C THR A 565 -20.18 -31.60 32.63
N ILE A 566 -20.17 -31.67 31.30
CA ILE A 566 -21.10 -30.95 30.42
C ILE A 566 -22.06 -31.95 29.76
N MET A 567 -23.35 -31.71 29.84
CA MET A 567 -24.36 -32.48 29.11
C MET A 567 -24.69 -31.80 27.78
N VAL A 568 -24.52 -32.50 26.67
CA VAL A 568 -24.90 -32.06 25.32
C VAL A 568 -26.18 -32.79 24.91
N VAL A 569 -27.25 -32.04 24.70
CA VAL A 569 -28.58 -32.53 24.32
C VAL A 569 -28.92 -31.99 22.94
N ASP A 570 -28.93 -32.86 21.94
CA ASP A 570 -29.14 -32.50 20.53
C ASP A 570 -29.62 -33.75 19.78
N ASP A 571 -30.67 -33.65 18.96
CA ASP A 571 -31.25 -34.80 18.27
C ASP A 571 -30.41 -35.26 17.06
N ASN A 572 -29.55 -34.37 16.54
CA ASN A 572 -28.65 -34.66 15.45
C ASN A 572 -27.38 -35.36 15.97
N GLU A 573 -27.31 -36.69 15.77
CA GLU A 573 -26.18 -37.53 16.19
C GLU A 573 -24.81 -36.99 15.74
N SER A 574 -24.72 -36.46 14.52
CA SER A 574 -23.46 -35.94 13.96
C SER A 574 -23.01 -34.67 14.68
N LEU A 575 -23.94 -33.74 14.91
CA LEU A 575 -23.66 -32.48 15.61
C LEU A 575 -23.39 -32.72 17.09
N ARG A 576 -24.17 -33.58 17.75
CA ARG A 576 -23.98 -33.98 19.15
C ARG A 576 -22.59 -34.57 19.38
N ARG A 577 -22.17 -35.53 18.55
CA ARG A 577 -20.83 -36.14 18.63
C ARG A 577 -19.70 -35.16 18.34
N PHE A 578 -19.88 -34.28 17.36
CA PHE A 578 -18.88 -33.26 17.03
C PHE A 578 -18.67 -32.29 18.21
N THR A 579 -19.77 -31.79 18.78
CA THR A 579 -19.73 -30.90 19.95
C THR A 579 -19.13 -31.60 21.17
N ALA A 580 -19.51 -32.86 21.42
CA ALA A 580 -18.92 -33.64 22.50
C ALA A 580 -17.40 -33.82 22.34
N MET A 581 -16.94 -34.21 21.15
CA MET A 581 -15.51 -34.35 20.86
C MET A 581 -14.74 -33.03 21.06
N LEU A 582 -15.34 -31.88 20.74
CA LEU A 582 -14.71 -30.57 20.95
C LEU A 582 -14.53 -30.26 22.44
N LEU A 583 -15.53 -30.56 23.27
CA LEU A 583 -15.50 -30.33 24.71
C LEU A 583 -14.56 -31.31 25.42
N GLU A 584 -14.58 -32.59 25.03
CA GLU A 584 -13.64 -33.61 25.53
C GLU A 584 -12.19 -33.22 25.24
N LYS A 585 -11.90 -32.67 24.05
CA LYS A 585 -10.55 -32.16 23.71
C LYS A 585 -10.09 -30.99 24.58
N GLN A 586 -11.02 -30.23 25.16
CA GLN A 586 -10.71 -29.15 26.11
C GLN A 586 -10.60 -29.65 27.56
N GLY A 587 -10.81 -30.95 27.80
CA GLY A 587 -10.64 -31.57 29.11
C GLY A 587 -11.91 -31.67 29.96
N PHE A 588 -13.09 -31.38 29.39
CA PHE A 588 -14.38 -31.63 30.03
C PHE A 588 -14.80 -33.09 29.91
N ASP A 589 -15.51 -33.60 30.91
CA ASP A 589 -16.23 -34.87 30.77
C ASP A 589 -17.59 -34.57 30.12
N VAL A 590 -18.00 -35.34 29.10
CA VAL A 590 -19.20 -35.01 28.31
C VAL A 590 -20.23 -36.14 28.36
N VAL A 591 -21.46 -35.77 28.68
CA VAL A 591 -22.63 -36.65 28.66
C VAL A 591 -23.47 -36.30 27.46
N GLN A 592 -23.85 -37.27 26.63
CA GLN A 592 -24.66 -37.04 25.43
C GLN A 592 -26.08 -37.58 25.64
N LYS A 593 -27.10 -36.79 25.29
CA LYS A 593 -28.52 -37.20 25.29
C LYS A 593 -29.18 -36.73 23.99
N GLU A 594 -30.20 -37.45 23.53
CA GLU A 594 -30.78 -37.22 22.20
C GLU A 594 -32.03 -36.32 22.23
N ASP A 595 -32.64 -36.15 23.39
CA ASP A 595 -33.87 -35.39 23.58
C ASP A 595 -33.99 -34.86 25.03
N GLY A 596 -34.95 -33.96 25.25
CA GLY A 596 -35.18 -33.35 26.56
C GLY A 596 -35.65 -34.32 27.66
N GLN A 597 -36.28 -35.44 27.31
CA GLN A 597 -36.71 -36.46 28.28
C GLN A 597 -35.50 -37.24 28.80
N GLN A 598 -34.63 -37.69 27.90
CA GLN A 598 -33.37 -38.34 28.27
C GLN A 598 -32.46 -37.43 29.12
N ALA A 599 -32.47 -36.13 28.85
CA ALA A 599 -31.75 -35.14 29.66
C ALA A 599 -32.31 -35.09 31.10
N LEU A 600 -33.63 -35.01 31.28
CA LEU A 600 -34.27 -35.04 32.60
C LEU A 600 -34.02 -36.34 33.35
N ASP A 601 -34.14 -37.48 32.66
CA ASP A 601 -33.92 -38.80 33.27
C ASP A 601 -32.47 -38.95 33.74
N ALA A 602 -31.51 -38.37 33.01
CA ALA A 602 -30.09 -38.42 33.34
C ALA A 602 -29.73 -37.52 34.53
N LEU A 603 -30.36 -36.35 34.66
CA LEU A 603 -30.11 -35.41 35.77
C LEU A 603 -30.48 -35.97 37.14
N ASP A 604 -31.29 -37.02 37.20
CA ASP A 604 -31.61 -37.73 38.44
C ASP A 604 -30.49 -38.69 38.89
N THR A 605 -29.55 -39.04 38.02
CA THR A 605 -28.50 -40.03 38.26
C THR A 605 -27.07 -39.53 38.00
N GLU A 606 -26.92 -38.42 37.28
CA GLU A 606 -25.65 -37.88 36.81
C GLU A 606 -25.49 -36.42 37.30
N ASP A 607 -24.34 -36.11 37.91
CA ASP A 607 -24.00 -34.75 38.30
C ASP A 607 -23.43 -33.99 37.10
N VAL A 608 -24.13 -32.92 36.71
CA VAL A 608 -23.82 -32.11 35.53
C VAL A 608 -23.61 -30.66 35.95
N ASP A 609 -22.50 -30.06 35.52
CA ASP A 609 -22.17 -28.67 35.82
C ASP A 609 -22.79 -27.69 34.82
N LEU A 610 -23.06 -28.14 33.59
CA LEU A 610 -23.65 -27.31 32.52
C LEU A 610 -24.40 -28.15 31.49
N ILE A 611 -25.52 -27.64 30.99
CA ILE A 611 -26.31 -28.28 29.94
C ILE A 611 -26.31 -27.42 28.68
N LEU A 612 -25.83 -27.97 27.57
CA LEU A 612 -25.98 -27.41 26.23
C LEU A 612 -27.17 -28.09 25.55
N MET A 613 -28.25 -27.35 25.33
CA MET A 613 -29.57 -27.89 25.00
C MET A 613 -30.06 -27.35 23.65
N ASP A 614 -30.29 -28.21 22.66
CA ASP A 614 -31.02 -27.82 21.45
C ASP A 614 -32.48 -27.50 21.80
N ILE A 615 -33.06 -26.56 21.07
CA ILE A 615 -34.46 -26.18 21.24
C ILE A 615 -35.36 -27.12 20.46
N GLU A 616 -35.03 -27.40 19.21
CA GLU A 616 -35.91 -28.14 18.30
C GLU A 616 -35.54 -29.62 18.32
N MET A 617 -36.12 -30.35 19.27
CA MET A 617 -35.88 -31.79 19.42
C MET A 617 -37.21 -32.58 19.47
N PRO A 618 -37.24 -33.83 18.98
CA PRO A 618 -38.40 -34.71 19.10
C PRO A 618 -38.63 -35.13 20.56
N ILE A 619 -39.84 -35.65 20.85
CA ILE A 619 -40.28 -36.13 22.18
C ILE A 619 -40.47 -35.00 23.20
N MET A 620 -39.40 -34.26 23.53
CA MET A 620 -39.43 -33.09 24.39
C MET A 620 -38.46 -32.04 23.87
N ASP A 621 -39.01 -30.88 23.55
CA ASP A 621 -38.24 -29.72 23.11
C ASP A 621 -37.42 -29.10 24.25
N GLY A 622 -36.37 -28.35 23.91
CA GLY A 622 -35.46 -27.77 24.90
C GLY A 622 -36.11 -26.75 25.83
N ILE A 623 -37.17 -26.07 25.36
CA ILE A 623 -37.91 -25.06 26.14
C ILE A 623 -38.71 -25.73 27.27
N GLU A 624 -39.45 -26.79 26.94
CA GLU A 624 -40.21 -27.59 27.89
C GLU A 624 -39.27 -28.34 28.85
N ALA A 625 -38.17 -28.90 28.34
CA ALA A 625 -37.14 -29.51 29.17
C ALA A 625 -36.59 -28.52 30.19
N SER A 626 -36.26 -27.29 29.77
CA SER A 626 -35.74 -26.24 30.66
C SER A 626 -36.75 -25.85 31.75
N ARG A 627 -38.04 -25.69 31.41
CA ARG A 627 -39.08 -25.42 32.42
C ARG A 627 -39.21 -26.53 33.45
N ARG A 628 -39.11 -27.79 33.02
CA ARG A 628 -39.15 -28.94 33.92
C ARG A 628 -37.93 -29.01 34.82
N ILE A 629 -36.73 -28.78 34.29
CA ILE A 629 -35.49 -28.69 35.07
C ILE A 629 -35.62 -27.62 36.16
N ARG A 630 -36.12 -26.43 35.81
CA ARG A 630 -36.31 -25.32 36.75
C ARG A 630 -37.39 -25.56 37.80
N SER A 631 -38.42 -26.35 37.50
CA SER A 631 -39.52 -26.65 38.42
C SER A 631 -39.30 -27.90 39.29
N ALA A 632 -38.26 -28.69 39.03
CA ALA A 632 -38.03 -29.98 39.69
C ALA A 632 -37.74 -29.91 41.20
N ALA A 633 -37.52 -28.74 41.79
CA ALA A 633 -37.16 -28.57 43.22
C ALA A 633 -36.00 -29.49 43.69
N LYS A 634 -35.06 -29.80 42.77
CA LYS A 634 -33.85 -30.59 43.00
C LYS A 634 -32.59 -29.73 42.82
N GLU A 635 -31.44 -30.23 43.22
CA GLU A 635 -30.16 -29.50 43.15
C GLU A 635 -29.78 -29.09 41.72
N TYR A 636 -30.09 -29.92 40.72
CA TYR A 636 -29.85 -29.58 39.32
C TYR A 636 -30.74 -28.44 38.79
N SER A 637 -31.74 -27.98 39.54
CA SER A 637 -32.61 -26.88 39.10
C SER A 637 -31.86 -25.56 38.94
N SER A 638 -30.66 -25.41 39.52
CA SER A 638 -29.77 -24.26 39.32
C SER A 638 -28.70 -24.46 38.25
N VAL A 639 -28.60 -25.64 37.63
CA VAL A 639 -27.57 -25.91 36.62
C VAL A 639 -27.75 -24.97 35.42
N PRO A 640 -26.70 -24.28 34.95
CA PRO A 640 -26.76 -23.42 33.77
C PRO A 640 -27.22 -24.20 32.54
N ILE A 641 -28.22 -23.66 31.83
CA ILE A 641 -28.71 -24.23 30.57
C ILE A 641 -28.41 -23.23 29.45
N ILE A 642 -27.52 -23.60 28.53
CA ILE A 642 -27.21 -22.82 27.34
C ILE A 642 -27.99 -23.41 26.17
N ALA A 643 -28.88 -22.61 25.57
CA ALA A 643 -29.60 -23.00 24.37
C ALA A 643 -28.64 -23.11 23.17
N HIS A 644 -28.79 -24.12 22.33
CA HIS A 644 -28.02 -24.29 21.11
C HIS A 644 -28.98 -24.34 19.91
N THR A 645 -29.29 -23.19 19.33
CA THR A 645 -30.44 -23.01 18.41
C THR A 645 -30.01 -22.60 17.00
N GLY A 646 -30.79 -22.93 15.97
CA GLY A 646 -30.64 -22.34 14.62
C GLY A 646 -31.37 -21.00 14.42
N ASP A 647 -32.25 -20.60 15.35
CA ASP A 647 -33.08 -19.40 15.22
C ASP A 647 -32.63 -18.29 16.19
N SER A 648 -32.39 -17.09 15.65
CA SER A 648 -31.99 -15.89 16.39
C SER A 648 -33.10 -14.84 16.49
N SER A 649 -34.34 -15.20 16.12
CA SER A 649 -35.46 -14.27 16.13
C SER A 649 -35.76 -13.76 17.56
N PRO A 650 -36.18 -12.49 17.72
CA PRO A 650 -36.52 -11.92 19.03
C PRO A 650 -37.59 -12.71 19.79
N VAL A 651 -38.54 -13.32 19.05
CA VAL A 651 -39.61 -14.15 19.60
C VAL A 651 -39.06 -15.43 20.24
N THR A 652 -38.03 -16.01 19.63
CA THR A 652 -37.39 -17.24 20.11
C THR A 652 -36.48 -16.96 21.30
N LEU A 653 -35.80 -15.81 21.33
CA LEU A 653 -35.01 -15.35 22.49
C LEU A 653 -35.88 -15.07 23.73
N GLU A 654 -37.04 -14.42 23.57
CA GLU A 654 -37.97 -14.14 24.67
C GLU A 654 -38.53 -15.46 25.25
N LYS A 655 -38.79 -16.45 24.40
CA LYS A 655 -39.19 -17.80 24.84
C LYS A 655 -38.09 -18.52 25.62
N MET A 656 -36.83 -18.42 25.21
CA MET A 656 -35.69 -19.01 25.95
C MET A 656 -35.57 -18.42 27.35
N GLU A 657 -35.59 -17.08 27.44
CA GLU A 657 -35.49 -16.37 28.72
C GLU A 657 -36.64 -16.73 29.65
N SER A 658 -37.88 -16.77 29.13
CA SER A 658 -39.06 -17.17 29.91
C SER A 658 -39.06 -18.63 30.37
N SER A 659 -38.26 -19.50 29.73
CA SER A 659 -38.14 -20.92 30.08
C SER A 659 -37.10 -21.19 31.17
N GLY A 660 -36.33 -20.17 31.56
CA GLY A 660 -35.27 -20.23 32.57
C GLY A 660 -33.93 -20.74 32.04
N MET A 661 -33.72 -20.69 30.71
CA MET A 661 -32.39 -20.87 30.12
C MET A 661 -31.48 -19.71 30.51
N SER A 662 -30.21 -20.03 30.73
CA SER A 662 -29.17 -19.12 31.24
C SER A 662 -28.52 -18.31 30.13
N ASP A 663 -28.32 -18.90 28.95
CA ASP A 663 -27.71 -18.25 27.79
C ASP A 663 -28.11 -18.99 26.49
N PHE A 664 -27.61 -18.53 25.33
CA PHE A 664 -27.80 -19.18 24.04
C PHE A 664 -26.58 -19.07 23.11
N ILE A 665 -26.50 -20.00 22.17
CA ILE A 665 -25.53 -20.12 21.08
C ILE A 665 -26.31 -20.37 19.80
N VAL A 666 -26.08 -19.55 18.78
CA VAL A 666 -26.71 -19.68 17.46
C VAL A 666 -25.85 -20.55 16.55
N LYS A 667 -26.44 -21.60 15.96
CA LYS A 667 -25.84 -22.51 14.98
C LYS A 667 -25.79 -21.84 13.59
N PRO A 668 -24.69 -21.97 12.83
CA PRO A 668 -23.41 -22.58 13.20
C PRO A 668 -22.57 -21.61 14.06
N ALA A 669 -22.11 -22.07 15.22
CA ALA A 669 -21.15 -21.33 16.05
C ALA A 669 -19.73 -21.83 15.77
N ASP A 670 -18.75 -20.92 15.73
CA ASP A 670 -17.35 -21.31 15.73
C ASP A 670 -16.93 -21.88 17.08
N LYS A 671 -15.77 -22.57 17.10
CA LYS A 671 -15.25 -23.24 18.29
C LYS A 671 -14.93 -22.27 19.43
N THR A 672 -14.37 -21.10 19.11
CA THR A 672 -13.98 -20.08 20.07
C THR A 672 -15.21 -19.54 20.80
N ARG A 673 -16.27 -19.21 20.06
CA ARG A 673 -17.53 -18.71 20.61
C ARG A 673 -18.23 -19.74 21.51
N LEU A 674 -18.18 -21.02 21.16
CA LEU A 674 -18.69 -22.10 22.01
C LEU A 674 -17.92 -22.18 23.34
N PHE A 675 -16.59 -22.15 23.30
CA PHE A 675 -15.77 -22.23 24.50
C PHE A 675 -15.89 -21.00 25.40
N ASP A 676 -15.92 -19.80 24.83
CA ASP A 676 -16.09 -18.55 25.59
C ASP A 676 -17.43 -18.51 26.34
N LYS A 677 -18.50 -18.99 25.68
CA LYS A 677 -19.83 -19.09 26.30
C LYS A 677 -19.84 -20.08 27.45
N ILE A 678 -19.21 -21.23 27.28
CA ILE A 678 -19.14 -22.26 28.32
C ILE A 678 -18.29 -21.78 29.50
N ALA A 679 -17.11 -21.21 29.26
CA ALA A 679 -16.21 -20.66 30.29
C ALA A 679 -16.80 -19.50 31.10
N HIS A 680 -17.91 -18.89 30.65
CA HIS A 680 -18.64 -17.91 31.44
C HIS A 680 -19.41 -18.54 32.62
N TRP A 681 -19.83 -19.79 32.49
CA TRP A 681 -20.76 -20.47 33.40
C TRP A 681 -20.13 -21.57 34.24
N ILE A 682 -19.01 -22.14 33.80
CA ILE A 682 -18.20 -23.13 34.53
C ILE A 682 -16.77 -22.65 34.68
#